data_AF-A0AAJ8LLT5-F1
#
_entry.id   AF-A0AAJ8LLT5-F1
#
_cell.length_a   1.000
_cell.length_b   1.000
_cell.length_c   1.000
_cell.angle_alpha   90.00
_cell.angle_beta   90.00
_cell.angle_gamma   90.00
#
_symmetry.space_group_name_H-M   'P 1'
#
loop_
_entity.id
_entity.type
_entity.pdbx_description
1 polymer ?
#
loop_
_entity_poly.entity_id
_entity_poly.type
_entity_poly.pdbx_seq_one_letter_code
_entity_poly.pdbx_strand_id
1 'polypeptide(L)'
;MDVPFAKLVFRLGNPPISKKTTKPIQPSKIFASWLNHLPNPLPPHTVKQIFRLLFPHEGSRRRYGLKETKLAQELERLLGLKGLTRWDSVSWDRGGEAGTGCLGREVEIAMKDRVAWSSTSSTGDKSLLSIRELDLLLDELAASSPFSQLSQNPGPTRSVPVLLSIIYRDSNLSPYALSVVTQIILRDLRPLLSPLPRLRIRNPTAMLRLKSTAGPEQLTLRDAMMGCDKKMWDLYVGGRGDLDTCADLVEELDRGGSGLISCEPVIGVNVKIPKCRKGRPVEDALKEFTGTAYALPSEVVWAETKYDGYRLQIHVEVLKGRSPKITIFSKSTRNSTQDRLNAHAIVLATLGLPIDPALPAHPTLSQRLSAIPLRDHIVKKSVILEAEVVPYNETSREGGRGPGIEEFWWLGQAGVTIDAMNWAFSTTGFPRAPSRHLCLVFFDVLHLNGRSLLHQRYDDRRRTLESLVTSIPGFAQLAERTKIPLGVDRHSALEALQDAFKRSSERREEGLVLKAAESTYTNMRWQWVKLKKDYIPNLGDCIDLVLLGAGWDIDRARELRVDTSVFTTFYIGVLTNSERVKNRREMPHFEILFRSSYGLDRSQLEVYNEYIRHGRWASKPFDKDDPFKRRLLGLSWTYTLQRGMTPPSVMLVQPICAEVMGAGFQRLPGSELYELRWPRLQKVHAPSDRSWTEALTAQALISTAHQSLGYNITGLTSPRSPDDSIRAAWRSSTSIALIDVPELVSPPSPTRRTRSAPDLGEIWKTSPDTPERSSPQRLQSRGVESGRLLRDVTSDKGDVVTVVSGGEEDKENEEEGVMWLKSPIRRLGNGESPSKRRKPDDGPSNCPVTSPSRQPSSTSEEDRAVSLQTLRSPPLFSSLPPQSSMAITQLRPAKRLLTPIDWSCFTIPLTNPVMSAVVSHKKLGQGGNIVQGRGRGPGKGKVKGKKALSLRSRIKLVTKGIRARS
;
A
#
# COMPACT_ATOMS: atom_id res chain seq x y z
N MET A 1 -35.12 13.50 0.25
CA MET A 1 -34.02 14.46 0.05
C MET A 1 -32.72 13.73 0.33
N ASP A 2 -31.69 13.94 -0.49
CA ASP A 2 -30.39 13.31 -0.29
C ASP A 2 -29.58 14.10 0.77
N VAL A 3 -28.57 13.46 1.37
CA VAL A 3 -27.81 14.07 2.49
C VAL A 3 -26.74 15.04 1.94
N PRO A 4 -26.73 16.33 2.33
CA PRO A 4 -25.70 17.28 1.88
C PRO A 4 -24.30 16.88 2.36
N PHE A 5 -23.30 16.91 1.46
CA PHE A 5 -21.91 16.56 1.79
C PHE A 5 -21.33 17.49 2.89
N ALA A 6 -21.77 18.76 2.93
CA ALA A 6 -21.44 19.69 4.00
C ALA A 6 -21.78 19.17 5.41
N LYS A 7 -22.83 18.33 5.58
CA LYS A 7 -23.18 17.73 6.89
C LYS A 7 -22.21 16.63 7.31
N LEU A 8 -21.62 15.90 6.36
CA LEU A 8 -20.55 14.92 6.61
C LEU A 8 -19.27 15.66 7.03
N VAL A 9 -18.83 16.63 6.22
CA VAL A 9 -17.63 17.44 6.47
C VAL A 9 -17.70 18.16 7.82
N PHE A 10 -18.82 18.82 8.14
CA PHE A 10 -18.99 19.54 9.41
C PHE A 10 -18.75 18.63 10.62
N ARG A 11 -19.18 17.37 10.55
CA ARG A 11 -19.08 16.39 11.64
C ARG A 11 -17.70 15.73 11.73
N LEU A 12 -16.96 15.65 10.63
CA LEU A 12 -15.53 15.29 10.65
C LEU A 12 -14.69 16.42 11.30
N GLY A 13 -14.99 17.68 11.00
CA GLY A 13 -14.31 18.83 11.60
C GLY A 13 -14.71 19.15 13.05
N ASN A 14 -15.93 18.77 13.46
CA ASN A 14 -16.49 19.08 14.79
C ASN A 14 -16.98 17.81 15.51
N PRO A 15 -16.08 16.93 15.96
CA PRO A 15 -16.44 15.78 16.79
C PRO A 15 -17.01 16.23 18.15
N PRO A 16 -17.99 15.51 18.72
CA PRO A 16 -18.58 15.87 20.01
C PRO A 16 -17.56 15.75 21.15
N ILE A 17 -17.56 16.75 22.04
CA ILE A 17 -16.65 16.83 23.20
C ILE A 17 -17.36 16.30 24.46
N SER A 18 -16.70 15.44 25.23
CA SER A 18 -17.27 14.87 26.46
C SER A 18 -17.24 15.90 27.61
N LYS A 19 -18.42 16.44 27.96
CA LYS A 19 -18.59 17.33 29.12
C LYS A 19 -18.36 16.63 30.49
N LYS A 20 -18.15 15.31 30.53
CA LYS A 20 -18.04 14.53 31.78
C LYS A 20 -16.74 13.72 31.95
N THR A 21 -15.82 13.73 30.98
CA THR A 21 -14.57 12.93 31.07
C THR A 21 -13.37 13.62 30.42
N THR A 22 -12.23 13.64 31.11
CA THR A 22 -10.92 14.07 30.59
C THR A 22 -10.32 13.14 29.53
N LYS A 23 -11.02 12.06 29.15
CA LYS A 23 -10.62 11.12 28.10
C LYS A 23 -11.35 11.47 26.79
N PRO A 24 -10.66 11.45 25.64
CA PRO A 24 -11.29 11.69 24.34
C PRO A 24 -12.36 10.63 24.04
N ILE A 25 -13.41 11.03 23.31
CA ILE A 25 -14.45 10.09 22.88
C ILE A 25 -13.86 9.13 21.83
N GLN A 26 -14.20 7.84 21.94
CA GLN A 26 -13.80 6.81 21.00
C GLN A 26 -14.34 7.13 19.59
N PRO A 27 -13.55 6.98 18.50
CA PRO A 27 -14.01 7.27 17.14
C PRO A 27 -15.28 6.53 16.73
N SER A 28 -15.44 5.27 17.16
CA SER A 28 -16.66 4.48 16.94
C SER A 28 -17.90 5.07 17.62
N LYS A 29 -17.74 5.70 18.79
CA LYS A 29 -18.84 6.41 19.48
C LYS A 29 -19.15 7.76 18.83
N ILE A 30 -18.14 8.45 18.29
CA ILE A 30 -18.35 9.66 17.47
C ILE A 30 -19.14 9.31 16.21
N PHE A 31 -18.74 8.24 15.52
CA PHE A 31 -19.39 7.74 14.31
C PHE A 31 -20.84 7.29 14.55
N ALA A 32 -21.09 6.43 15.54
CA ALA A 32 -22.46 6.03 15.91
C ALA A 32 -23.32 7.23 16.35
N SER A 33 -22.74 8.17 17.13
CA SER A 33 -23.43 9.41 17.49
C SER A 33 -23.73 10.30 16.27
N TRP A 34 -22.95 10.22 15.20
CA TRP A 34 -23.18 10.97 13.97
C TRP A 34 -24.29 10.34 13.12
N LEU A 35 -24.29 9.01 12.94
CA LEU A 35 -25.35 8.28 12.25
C LEU A 35 -26.73 8.59 12.86
N ASN A 36 -26.82 8.63 14.18
CA ASN A 36 -28.05 8.97 14.92
C ASN A 36 -28.57 10.42 14.69
N HIS A 37 -27.84 11.26 13.94
CA HIS A 37 -28.27 12.61 13.51
C HIS A 37 -28.50 12.73 11.99
N LEU A 38 -28.42 11.60 11.25
CA LEU A 38 -28.85 11.54 9.86
C LEU A 38 -30.36 11.21 9.77
N PRO A 39 -31.01 11.42 8.61
CA PRO A 39 -32.39 10.97 8.42
C PRO A 39 -32.53 9.46 8.64
N ASN A 40 -33.62 9.05 9.30
CA ASN A 40 -33.97 7.64 9.50
C ASN A 40 -35.41 7.41 8.99
N PRO A 41 -35.64 6.53 8.00
CA PRO A 41 -34.64 5.79 7.23
C PRO A 41 -33.72 6.69 6.40
N LEU A 42 -32.51 6.21 6.12
CA LEU A 42 -31.59 6.85 5.18
C LEU A 42 -32.13 6.75 3.74
N PRO A 43 -31.84 7.72 2.86
CA PRO A 43 -32.09 7.58 1.42
C PRO A 43 -31.34 6.36 0.85
N PRO A 44 -31.86 5.70 -0.20
CA PRO A 44 -31.25 4.47 -0.73
C PRO A 44 -29.77 4.62 -1.10
N HIS A 45 -28.99 3.58 -0.82
CA HIS A 45 -27.55 3.48 -1.05
C HIS A 45 -26.65 4.49 -0.29
N THR A 46 -27.21 5.36 0.56
CA THR A 46 -26.44 6.38 1.30
C THR A 46 -25.34 5.76 2.17
N VAL A 47 -25.57 4.53 2.69
CA VAL A 47 -24.59 3.82 3.53
C VAL A 47 -23.29 3.55 2.77
N LYS A 48 -23.32 2.89 1.61
CA LYS A 48 -22.10 2.62 0.83
C LYS A 48 -21.41 3.90 0.36
N GLN A 49 -22.16 4.94 -0.03
CA GLN A 49 -21.61 6.26 -0.38
C GLN A 49 -20.80 6.86 0.77
N ILE A 50 -21.36 6.85 1.99
CA ILE A 50 -20.67 7.29 3.22
C ILE A 50 -19.36 6.50 3.44
N PHE A 51 -19.40 5.17 3.31
CA PHE A 51 -18.20 4.34 3.49
C PHE A 51 -17.14 4.60 2.41
N ARG A 52 -17.52 4.79 1.14
CA ARG A 52 -16.59 5.13 0.04
C ARG A 52 -15.88 6.47 0.31
N LEU A 53 -16.57 7.45 0.88
CA LEU A 53 -16.00 8.75 1.24
C LEU A 53 -15.15 8.71 2.52
N LEU A 54 -15.48 7.86 3.51
CA LEU A 54 -14.75 7.75 4.79
C LEU A 54 -13.56 6.78 4.75
N PHE A 55 -13.61 5.76 3.89
CA PHE A 55 -12.56 4.77 3.71
C PHE A 55 -12.08 4.74 2.25
N PRO A 56 -11.66 5.89 1.66
CA PRO A 56 -11.30 5.94 0.25
C PRO A 56 -10.04 5.12 -0.08
N HIS A 57 -9.27 4.70 0.93
CA HIS A 57 -8.15 3.76 0.77
C HIS A 57 -8.59 2.30 0.59
N GLU A 58 -9.79 1.91 1.00
CA GLU A 58 -10.27 0.52 0.88
C GLU A 58 -10.77 0.19 -0.54
N GLY A 59 -10.70 -1.09 -0.89
CA GLY A 59 -11.21 -1.63 -2.16
C GLY A 59 -10.57 -1.10 -3.45
N SER A 60 -11.13 -1.57 -4.56
CA SER A 60 -10.67 -1.31 -5.93
C SER A 60 -11.49 -0.26 -6.69
N ARG A 61 -12.72 0.05 -6.23
CA ARG A 61 -13.71 0.85 -6.99
C ARG A 61 -13.12 2.11 -7.61
N ARG A 62 -12.54 2.99 -6.78
CA ARG A 62 -12.06 4.32 -7.19
C ARG A 62 -10.54 4.45 -7.11
N ARG A 63 -9.81 4.17 -8.19
CA ARG A 63 -8.43 4.68 -8.35
C ARG A 63 -8.53 5.91 -9.25
N TYR A 64 -7.82 6.99 -8.94
CA TYR A 64 -7.94 8.25 -9.68
C TYR A 64 -6.78 8.53 -10.65
N GLY A 65 -5.62 7.89 -10.49
CA GLY A 65 -4.44 8.20 -11.31
C GLY A 65 -3.89 9.61 -11.09
N LEU A 66 -4.20 10.21 -9.93
CA LEU A 66 -3.78 11.52 -9.48
C LEU A 66 -2.98 11.36 -8.18
N LYS A 67 -1.76 11.89 -8.17
CA LYS A 67 -0.91 12.04 -6.98
C LYS A 67 -0.91 13.48 -6.50
N GLU A 68 -0.31 13.73 -5.34
CA GLU A 68 -0.20 15.06 -4.74
C GLU A 68 0.42 16.07 -5.69
N THR A 69 1.54 15.75 -6.36
CA THR A 69 2.21 16.68 -7.29
C THR A 69 1.31 17.07 -8.47
N LYS A 70 0.77 16.08 -9.18
CA LYS A 70 -0.13 16.29 -10.34
C LYS A 70 -1.47 16.91 -9.96
N LEU A 71 -2.05 16.52 -8.83
CA LEU A 71 -3.27 17.15 -8.32
C LEU A 71 -3.01 18.60 -7.90
N ALA A 72 -1.84 18.90 -7.31
CA ALA A 72 -1.43 20.27 -7.02
C ALA A 72 -1.29 21.09 -8.31
N GLN A 73 -0.60 20.58 -9.33
CA GLN A 73 -0.43 21.25 -10.63
C GLN A 73 -1.78 21.50 -11.33
N GLU A 74 -2.67 20.51 -11.37
CA GLU A 74 -4.00 20.67 -11.95
C GLU A 74 -4.85 21.68 -11.16
N LEU A 75 -4.77 21.69 -9.83
CA LEU A 75 -5.49 22.67 -9.00
C LEU A 75 -4.89 24.07 -9.07
N GLU A 76 -3.58 24.22 -9.19
CA GLU A 76 -2.90 25.50 -9.48
C GLU A 76 -3.41 26.08 -10.80
N ARG A 77 -3.35 25.27 -11.87
CA ARG A 77 -3.82 25.61 -13.22
C ARG A 77 -5.32 25.93 -13.27
N LEU A 78 -6.14 25.20 -12.52
CA LEU A 78 -7.61 25.33 -12.54
C LEU A 78 -8.13 26.48 -11.66
N LEU A 79 -7.49 26.72 -10.52
CA LEU A 79 -7.93 27.74 -9.56
C LEU A 79 -7.19 29.08 -9.73
N GLY A 80 -6.10 29.13 -10.50
CA GLY A 80 -5.25 30.31 -10.63
C GLY A 80 -4.33 30.52 -9.42
N LEU A 81 -3.90 29.42 -8.78
CA LEU A 81 -3.05 29.43 -7.59
C LEU A 81 -1.58 29.12 -7.93
N LYS A 82 -0.71 29.36 -6.94
CA LYS A 82 0.70 28.93 -6.96
C LYS A 82 1.10 28.43 -5.57
N GLY A 83 2.03 27.46 -5.52
CA GLY A 83 2.67 27.00 -4.29
C GLY A 83 2.03 25.77 -3.63
N LEU A 84 0.92 25.24 -4.15
CA LEU A 84 0.35 23.95 -3.75
C LEU A 84 1.34 22.81 -4.03
N THR A 85 2.13 22.93 -5.09
CA THR A 85 3.23 22.03 -5.46
C THR A 85 4.35 21.93 -4.40
N ARG A 86 4.39 22.87 -3.43
CA ARG A 86 5.36 22.91 -2.32
C ARG A 86 4.84 22.27 -1.03
N TRP A 87 3.72 21.55 -1.06
CA TRP A 87 3.07 20.91 0.10
C TRP A 87 3.98 19.97 0.93
N ASP A 88 5.04 19.43 0.32
CA ASP A 88 6.04 18.53 0.91
C ASP A 88 7.34 19.24 1.34
N SER A 89 7.45 20.56 1.12
CA SER A 89 8.72 21.26 1.18
C SER A 89 9.28 21.39 2.61
N VAL A 90 10.55 21.00 2.77
CA VAL A 90 11.32 21.15 4.00
C VAL A 90 11.92 22.55 4.05
N SER A 91 11.67 23.31 5.12
CA SER A 91 12.31 24.62 5.33
C SER A 91 12.66 24.86 6.80
N TRP A 92 13.88 25.35 7.04
CA TRP A 92 14.41 25.67 8.36
C TRP A 92 14.52 27.17 8.64
N ASP A 93 14.52 28.01 7.61
CA ASP A 93 14.70 29.46 7.70
C ASP A 93 13.51 30.13 8.39
N ARG A 94 13.76 31.10 9.29
CA ARG A 94 12.68 31.65 10.15
C ARG A 94 11.47 32.18 9.37
N GLY A 95 11.69 32.79 8.20
CA GLY A 95 10.65 33.28 7.28
C GLY A 95 10.27 32.33 6.13
N GLY A 96 10.87 31.14 6.03
CA GLY A 96 10.56 30.18 4.98
C GLY A 96 9.27 29.41 5.26
N GLU A 97 8.34 29.41 4.29
CA GLU A 97 7.13 28.60 4.32
C GLU A 97 7.47 27.13 4.05
N ALA A 98 7.55 26.32 5.11
CA ALA A 98 7.57 24.86 4.97
C ALA A 98 6.18 24.36 4.57
N GLY A 99 6.11 23.40 3.65
CA GLY A 99 4.87 22.73 3.27
C GLY A 99 4.18 22.09 4.47
N THR A 100 2.86 21.97 4.45
CA THR A 100 2.08 21.48 5.58
C THR A 100 2.08 19.95 5.73
N GLY A 101 2.69 19.23 4.78
CA GLY A 101 2.65 17.77 4.69
C GLY A 101 1.26 17.22 4.32
N CYS A 102 0.39 18.07 3.74
CA CYS A 102 -1.01 17.76 3.46
C CYS A 102 -1.55 18.66 2.34
N LEU A 103 -1.56 18.19 1.08
CA LEU A 103 -2.03 19.01 -0.05
C LEU A 103 -3.43 19.62 0.17
N GLY A 104 -4.39 18.84 0.69
CA GLY A 104 -5.72 19.36 1.00
C GLY A 104 -5.70 20.54 1.98
N ARG A 105 -4.72 20.61 2.89
CA ARG A 105 -4.57 21.75 3.81
C ARG A 105 -3.96 22.98 3.12
N GLU A 106 -3.12 22.82 2.11
CA GLU A 106 -2.71 23.95 1.26
C GLU A 106 -3.91 24.53 0.51
N VAL A 107 -4.75 23.66 -0.06
CA VAL A 107 -6.00 24.07 -0.73
C VAL A 107 -6.92 24.80 0.25
N GLU A 108 -7.04 24.35 1.51
CA GLU A 108 -7.82 25.05 2.54
C GLU A 108 -7.30 26.46 2.82
N ILE A 109 -5.98 26.65 2.85
CA ILE A 109 -5.31 27.93 3.14
C ILE A 109 -5.51 28.87 1.94
N ALA A 110 -5.06 28.47 0.75
CA ALA A 110 -5.13 29.28 -0.46
C ALA A 110 -6.57 29.66 -0.85
N MET A 111 -7.56 28.79 -0.59
CA MET A 111 -8.98 29.14 -0.76
C MET A 111 -9.51 30.09 0.31
N LYS A 112 -9.02 30.04 1.55
CA LYS A 112 -9.38 31.02 2.58
C LYS A 112 -8.85 32.41 2.27
N ASP A 113 -7.61 32.51 1.82
CA ASP A 113 -6.98 33.80 1.49
C ASP A 113 -7.70 34.45 0.29
N ARG A 114 -8.07 33.65 -0.72
CA ARG A 114 -8.91 34.09 -1.84
C ARG A 114 -10.31 34.55 -1.42
N VAL A 115 -10.97 33.83 -0.52
CA VAL A 115 -12.30 34.22 0.00
C VAL A 115 -12.23 35.48 0.85
N ALA A 116 -11.19 35.63 1.68
CA ALA A 116 -10.96 36.85 2.46
C ALA A 116 -10.78 38.09 1.57
N TRP A 117 -10.03 37.95 0.46
CA TRP A 117 -9.88 39.01 -0.55
C TRP A 117 -11.21 39.35 -1.26
N SER A 118 -12.08 38.36 -1.45
CA SER A 118 -13.37 38.52 -2.16
C SER A 118 -14.52 39.08 -1.31
N SER A 119 -14.25 39.58 -0.10
CA SER A 119 -15.29 39.93 0.90
C SER A 119 -16.20 41.11 0.54
N THR A 120 -16.00 41.78 -0.59
CA THR A 120 -16.77 42.96 -1.02
C THR A 120 -18.10 42.63 -1.73
N SER A 121 -18.40 41.36 -1.99
CA SER A 121 -19.65 40.92 -2.63
C SER A 121 -20.36 39.83 -1.82
N SER A 122 -21.59 40.11 -1.38
CA SER A 122 -22.33 39.26 -0.45
C SER A 122 -23.41 38.41 -1.13
N THR A 123 -23.27 37.08 -1.06
CA THR A 123 -24.39 36.15 -0.84
C THR A 123 -23.86 34.87 -0.21
N GLY A 124 -24.33 34.55 1.00
CA GLY A 124 -23.86 33.42 1.80
C GLY A 124 -24.46 32.07 1.39
N ASP A 125 -24.45 31.77 0.09
CA ASP A 125 -25.04 30.54 -0.43
C ASP A 125 -24.21 29.31 0.00
N LYS A 126 -24.89 28.26 0.45
CA LYS A 126 -24.24 27.07 1.05
C LYS A 126 -24.36 25.92 0.07
N SER A 127 -23.23 25.35 -0.35
CA SER A 127 -23.18 24.21 -1.27
C SER A 127 -24.27 23.17 -0.98
N LEU A 128 -25.18 23.02 -1.95
CA LEU A 128 -26.25 22.03 -1.90
C LEU A 128 -25.77 20.62 -2.28
N LEU A 129 -24.52 20.49 -2.75
CA LEU A 129 -23.94 19.24 -3.26
C LEU A 129 -24.14 18.10 -2.26
N SER A 130 -24.94 17.12 -2.66
CA SER A 130 -25.22 15.94 -1.87
C SER A 130 -24.03 14.97 -1.86
N ILE A 131 -24.04 14.07 -0.87
CA ILE A 131 -23.16 12.91 -0.82
C ILE A 131 -23.28 12.12 -2.13
N ARG A 132 -24.49 11.96 -2.69
CA ARG A 132 -24.74 11.20 -3.91
C ARG A 132 -24.16 11.84 -5.16
N GLU A 133 -24.33 13.16 -5.34
CA GLU A 133 -23.78 13.88 -6.50
C GLU A 133 -22.26 13.89 -6.48
N LEU A 134 -21.65 14.09 -5.30
CA LEU A 134 -20.20 13.94 -5.14
C LEU A 134 -19.75 12.49 -5.39
N ASP A 135 -20.50 11.49 -4.91
CA ASP A 135 -20.19 10.07 -5.11
C ASP A 135 -20.21 9.69 -6.61
N LEU A 136 -21.12 10.26 -7.40
CA LEU A 136 -21.16 10.11 -8.86
C LEU A 136 -20.00 10.83 -9.55
N LEU A 137 -19.73 12.11 -9.21
CA LEU A 137 -18.58 12.86 -9.76
C LEU A 137 -17.24 12.16 -9.47
N LEU A 138 -17.13 11.50 -8.30
CA LEU A 138 -15.94 10.74 -7.91
C LEU A 138 -15.88 9.32 -8.51
N ASP A 139 -17.00 8.71 -8.89
CA ASP A 139 -16.99 7.52 -9.75
C ASP A 139 -16.54 7.88 -11.17
N GLU A 140 -17.04 8.98 -11.74
CA GLU A 140 -16.67 9.46 -13.09
C GLU A 140 -15.19 9.86 -13.17
N LEU A 141 -14.69 10.62 -12.18
CA LEU A 141 -13.27 11.00 -12.06
C LEU A 141 -12.36 9.79 -11.83
N ALA A 142 -12.88 8.69 -11.30
CA ALA A 142 -12.13 7.45 -11.16
C ALA A 142 -12.25 6.54 -12.41
N ALA A 143 -13.24 6.70 -13.27
CA ALA A 143 -13.40 5.89 -14.47
C ALA A 143 -12.31 6.20 -15.52
N SER A 144 -11.78 7.42 -15.55
CA SER A 144 -10.65 7.82 -16.42
C SER A 144 -9.28 7.25 -16.00
N SER A 145 -9.19 6.47 -14.92
CA SER A 145 -7.92 5.88 -14.45
C SER A 145 -7.83 4.39 -14.80
N PRO A 146 -6.81 3.93 -15.55
CA PRO A 146 -6.70 2.53 -16.00
C PRO A 146 -6.48 1.52 -14.85
N PHE A 147 -6.22 1.99 -13.63
CA PHE A 147 -6.09 1.17 -12.42
C PHE A 147 -7.42 0.96 -11.67
N SER A 148 -8.47 1.68 -12.06
CA SER A 148 -9.77 1.70 -11.40
C SER A 148 -10.60 0.46 -11.73
N GLN A 149 -11.58 0.12 -10.89
CA GLN A 149 -12.56 -0.92 -11.27
C GLN A 149 -13.53 -0.40 -12.33
N LEU A 150 -13.78 0.91 -12.35
CA LEU A 150 -14.75 1.56 -13.23
C LEU A 150 -14.24 1.71 -14.68
N SER A 151 -12.92 1.68 -14.90
CA SER A 151 -12.32 1.80 -16.24
C SER A 151 -12.50 0.57 -17.14
N GLN A 152 -13.02 -0.54 -16.61
CA GLN A 152 -13.31 -1.75 -17.40
C GLN A 152 -14.65 -1.66 -18.16
N ASN A 153 -15.58 -0.83 -17.67
CA ASN A 153 -16.85 -0.52 -18.33
C ASN A 153 -17.01 1.01 -18.42
N PRO A 154 -16.19 1.71 -19.22
CA PRO A 154 -16.24 3.16 -19.30
C PRO A 154 -17.55 3.62 -19.95
N GLY A 155 -18.40 4.30 -19.16
CA GLY A 155 -19.49 5.10 -19.71
C GLY A 155 -18.97 6.38 -20.38
N PRO A 156 -19.85 7.19 -20.97
CA PRO A 156 -19.49 8.55 -21.37
C PRO A 156 -19.01 9.33 -20.14
N THR A 157 -17.78 9.85 -20.18
CA THR A 157 -17.14 10.57 -19.07
C THR A 157 -16.69 11.95 -19.52
N ARG A 158 -16.86 12.94 -18.64
CA ARG A 158 -16.27 14.27 -18.78
C ARG A 158 -14.77 14.20 -18.51
N SER A 159 -14.00 15.11 -19.11
CA SER A 159 -12.55 15.16 -18.88
C SER A 159 -12.21 15.51 -17.43
N VAL A 160 -11.06 15.03 -16.95
CA VAL A 160 -10.56 15.27 -15.59
C VAL A 160 -10.59 16.77 -15.21
N PRO A 161 -10.15 17.73 -16.06
CA PRO A 161 -10.29 19.16 -15.78
C PRO A 161 -11.73 19.65 -15.56
N VAL A 162 -12.71 19.13 -16.31
CA VAL A 162 -14.12 19.53 -16.16
C VAL A 162 -14.69 18.98 -14.85
N LEU A 163 -14.39 17.74 -14.49
CA LEU A 163 -14.81 17.15 -13.21
C LEU A 163 -14.18 17.86 -12.01
N LEU A 164 -12.90 18.21 -12.09
CA LEU A 164 -12.23 19.02 -11.07
C LEU A 164 -12.81 20.45 -11.01
N SER A 165 -13.25 21.04 -12.13
CA SER A 165 -13.93 22.35 -12.13
C SER A 165 -15.23 22.29 -11.33
N ILE A 166 -16.07 21.31 -11.64
CA ILE A 166 -17.36 21.11 -10.98
C ILE A 166 -17.14 20.92 -9.47
N ILE A 167 -16.14 20.14 -9.07
CA ILE A 167 -15.83 19.87 -7.67
C ILE A 167 -15.24 21.08 -6.94
N TYR A 168 -14.26 21.79 -7.51
CA TYR A 168 -13.46 22.79 -6.80
C TYR A 168 -13.85 24.25 -7.02
N ARG A 169 -14.51 24.57 -8.14
CA ARG A 169 -14.90 25.93 -8.51
C ARG A 169 -16.41 26.10 -8.50
N ASP A 170 -17.13 25.19 -9.15
CA ASP A 170 -18.56 25.38 -9.46
C ASP A 170 -19.50 24.85 -8.34
N SER A 171 -18.99 24.05 -7.40
CA SER A 171 -19.77 23.44 -6.30
C SER A 171 -20.10 24.38 -5.14
N ASN A 172 -19.43 25.54 -5.03
CA ASN A 172 -19.43 26.44 -3.87
C ASN A 172 -19.14 25.73 -2.51
N LEU A 173 -18.32 24.67 -2.53
CA LEU A 173 -17.87 23.99 -1.31
C LEU A 173 -16.92 24.87 -0.47
N SER A 174 -17.14 24.91 0.84
CA SER A 174 -16.25 25.63 1.76
C SER A 174 -14.79 25.14 1.68
N PRO A 175 -13.77 25.98 1.98
CA PRO A 175 -12.35 25.58 1.91
C PRO A 175 -12.00 24.30 2.67
N TYR A 176 -12.64 24.05 3.82
CA TYR A 176 -12.44 22.80 4.58
C TYR A 176 -13.14 21.58 3.94
N ALA A 177 -14.27 21.78 3.26
CA ALA A 177 -14.87 20.72 2.46
C ALA A 177 -14.01 20.35 1.24
N LEU A 178 -13.44 21.36 0.55
CA LEU A 178 -12.47 21.14 -0.53
C LEU A 178 -11.25 20.34 -0.02
N SER A 179 -10.69 20.70 1.14
CA SER A 179 -9.56 19.96 1.74
C SER A 179 -9.84 18.46 1.95
N VAL A 180 -11.06 18.14 2.40
CA VAL A 180 -11.53 16.76 2.59
C VAL A 180 -11.68 16.06 1.24
N VAL A 181 -12.23 16.72 0.21
CA VAL A 181 -12.35 16.13 -1.13
C VAL A 181 -10.98 15.89 -1.78
N THR A 182 -10.01 16.80 -1.61
CA THR A 182 -8.62 16.57 -2.04
C THR A 182 -8.05 15.30 -1.45
N GLN A 183 -8.26 15.07 -0.14
CA GLN A 183 -7.77 13.86 0.53
C GLN A 183 -8.60 12.59 0.25
N ILE A 184 -9.84 12.73 -0.24
CA ILE A 184 -10.61 11.60 -0.80
C ILE A 184 -10.06 11.20 -2.18
N ILE A 185 -9.72 12.18 -3.03
CA ILE A 185 -9.11 11.93 -4.36
C ILE A 185 -7.69 11.33 -4.22
N LEU A 186 -6.91 11.79 -3.25
CA LEU A 186 -5.62 11.17 -2.88
C LEU A 186 -5.76 9.83 -2.15
N ARG A 187 -7.00 9.41 -1.85
CA ARG A 187 -7.35 8.21 -1.07
C ARG A 187 -6.83 8.16 0.37
N ASP A 188 -6.28 9.26 0.91
CA ASP A 188 -5.74 9.32 2.27
C ASP A 188 -6.32 10.45 3.13
N LEU A 189 -7.35 10.14 3.93
CA LEU A 189 -7.88 11.07 4.94
C LEU A 189 -7.02 11.21 6.22
N ARG A 190 -5.99 10.38 6.41
CA ARG A 190 -5.16 10.39 7.64
C ARG A 190 -4.52 11.77 7.92
N PRO A 191 -4.11 12.61 6.94
CA PRO A 191 -3.55 13.95 7.18
C PRO A 191 -4.51 14.95 7.85
N LEU A 192 -5.82 14.78 7.65
CA LEU A 192 -6.84 15.65 8.26
C LEU A 192 -7.39 15.05 9.57
N LEU A 193 -7.57 13.73 9.63
CA LEU A 193 -8.10 13.03 10.82
C LEU A 193 -7.03 12.77 11.91
N SER A 194 -5.76 12.85 11.54
CA SER A 194 -4.58 12.72 12.40
C SER A 194 -3.47 13.61 11.85
N PRO A 195 -3.57 14.94 12.01
CA PRO A 195 -2.52 15.86 11.59
C PRO A 195 -1.21 15.58 12.34
N LEU A 196 -0.11 15.94 11.69
CA LEU A 196 1.22 15.91 12.27
C LEU A 196 1.34 17.05 13.29
N PRO A 197 2.04 16.87 14.43
CA PRO A 197 2.29 17.96 15.36
C PRO A 197 3.11 19.04 14.66
N ARG A 198 2.67 20.31 14.72
CA ARG A 198 3.49 21.45 14.31
C ARG A 198 4.14 22.07 15.54
N LEU A 199 5.46 22.01 15.65
CA LEU A 199 6.17 22.79 16.67
C LEU A 199 6.34 24.23 16.19
N ARG A 200 5.85 25.20 16.98
CA ARG A 200 6.12 26.64 16.74
C ARG A 200 7.61 26.97 16.89
N ILE A 201 8.31 26.23 17.76
CA ILE A 201 9.77 26.27 17.85
C ILE A 201 10.32 25.41 16.71
N ARG A 202 11.08 26.01 15.78
CA ARG A 202 11.76 25.30 14.69
C ARG A 202 12.94 24.46 15.21
N ASN A 203 12.67 23.43 16.01
CA ASN A 203 13.62 22.34 16.26
C ASN A 203 13.04 20.98 15.82
N PRO A 204 13.21 20.58 14.55
CA PRO A 204 12.86 19.24 14.06
C PRO A 204 13.25 18.08 14.99
N THR A 205 14.45 18.10 15.57
CA THR A 205 14.93 16.98 16.39
C THR A 205 14.25 16.89 17.75
N ALA A 206 13.67 17.98 18.26
CA ALA A 206 12.85 17.94 19.47
C ALA A 206 11.60 17.04 19.29
N MET A 207 11.07 16.89 18.07
CA MET A 207 10.01 15.91 17.82
C MET A 207 10.54 14.47 17.85
N LEU A 208 11.76 14.22 17.36
CA LEU A 208 12.38 12.88 17.37
C LEU A 208 12.69 12.40 18.81
N ARG A 209 13.11 13.32 19.70
CA ARG A 209 13.27 13.10 21.15
C ARG A 209 12.00 12.60 21.85
N LEU A 210 10.81 12.84 21.29
CA LEU A 210 9.55 12.31 21.85
C LEU A 210 9.52 10.78 21.78
N LYS A 211 9.43 10.13 22.94
CA LYS A 211 9.38 8.65 23.07
C LYS A 211 8.04 8.02 22.66
N SER A 212 7.01 8.82 22.34
CA SER A 212 5.69 8.34 21.95
C SER A 212 5.33 8.75 20.53
N THR A 213 5.29 7.77 19.63
CA THR A 213 4.72 7.90 18.27
C THR A 213 3.20 7.64 18.23
N ALA A 214 2.53 7.60 19.39
CA ALA A 214 1.09 7.35 19.46
C ALA A 214 0.29 8.50 18.82
N GLY A 215 -0.33 8.22 17.68
CA GLY A 215 -1.37 9.07 17.10
C GLY A 215 -2.72 8.94 17.83
N PRO A 216 -3.66 9.87 17.61
CA PRO A 216 -5.04 9.70 18.05
C PRO A 216 -5.65 8.44 17.45
N GLU A 217 -6.49 7.75 18.23
CA GLU A 217 -7.22 6.57 17.78
C GLU A 217 -8.08 6.90 16.55
N GLN A 218 -8.13 6.00 15.57
CA GLN A 218 -8.83 6.21 14.29
C GLN A 218 -10.05 5.29 14.21
N LEU A 219 -11.08 5.70 13.47
CA LEU A 219 -12.21 4.84 13.15
C LEU A 219 -11.74 3.71 12.23
N THR A 220 -11.91 2.45 12.63
CA THR A 220 -11.60 1.31 11.76
C THR A 220 -12.81 0.96 10.90
N LEU A 221 -12.59 0.39 9.71
CA LEU A 221 -13.67 -0.13 8.86
C LEU A 221 -14.57 -1.11 9.63
N ARG A 222 -13.98 -1.96 10.49
CA ARG A 222 -14.72 -2.88 11.35
C ARG A 222 -15.70 -2.13 12.26
N ASP A 223 -15.20 -1.15 12.98
CA ASP A 223 -15.99 -0.48 14.03
C ASP A 223 -17.00 0.51 13.43
N ALA A 224 -16.78 0.95 12.19
CA ALA A 224 -17.78 1.62 11.37
C ALA A 224 -18.87 0.65 10.87
N MET A 225 -18.51 -0.50 10.27
CA MET A 225 -19.49 -1.53 9.86
C MET A 225 -20.35 -1.97 11.05
N MET A 226 -19.72 -2.39 12.16
CA MET A 226 -20.38 -2.74 13.42
C MET A 226 -21.20 -1.58 14.04
N GLY A 227 -20.91 -0.33 13.68
CA GLY A 227 -21.61 0.87 14.15
C GLY A 227 -22.80 1.28 13.28
N CYS A 228 -22.86 0.84 12.02
CA CYS A 228 -24.06 0.88 11.18
C CYS A 228 -24.94 -0.34 11.49
N ASP A 229 -24.43 -1.54 11.21
CA ASP A 229 -25.05 -2.82 11.55
C ASP A 229 -23.98 -3.92 11.63
N LYS A 230 -24.02 -4.71 12.71
CA LYS A 230 -23.25 -5.94 12.89
C LYS A 230 -23.34 -6.88 11.68
N LYS A 231 -24.51 -6.98 11.02
CA LYS A 231 -24.71 -7.79 9.80
C LYS A 231 -23.68 -7.46 8.73
N MET A 232 -23.35 -6.17 8.52
CA MET A 232 -22.38 -5.74 7.50
C MET A 232 -20.99 -6.35 7.73
N TRP A 233 -20.51 -6.37 8.98
CA TRP A 233 -19.20 -6.93 9.28
C TRP A 233 -19.18 -8.46 9.17
N ASP A 234 -20.23 -9.12 9.67
CA ASP A 234 -20.35 -10.58 9.65
C ASP A 234 -20.42 -11.10 8.20
N LEU A 235 -21.14 -10.43 7.30
CA LEU A 235 -21.11 -10.70 5.85
C LEU A 235 -19.71 -10.47 5.27
N TYR A 236 -19.07 -9.35 5.60
CA TYR A 236 -17.76 -8.95 5.07
C TYR A 236 -16.62 -9.92 5.45
N VAL A 237 -16.71 -10.57 6.62
CA VAL A 237 -15.80 -11.66 7.00
C VAL A 237 -16.30 -13.06 6.59
N GLY A 238 -17.61 -13.27 6.42
CA GLY A 238 -18.20 -14.53 5.98
C GLY A 238 -18.02 -14.86 4.48
N GLY A 239 -17.55 -13.91 3.69
CA GLY A 239 -17.19 -14.14 2.28
C GLY A 239 -17.66 -13.06 1.30
N ARG A 240 -18.42 -12.05 1.75
CA ARG A 240 -18.74 -10.85 0.95
C ARG A 240 -17.62 -9.82 1.10
N GLY A 241 -16.41 -10.11 0.64
CA GLY A 241 -15.24 -9.23 0.83
C GLY A 241 -15.24 -7.91 0.03
N ASP A 242 -16.40 -7.51 -0.51
CA ASP A 242 -16.69 -6.20 -1.05
C ASP A 242 -17.58 -5.39 -0.09
N LEU A 243 -17.35 -4.09 -0.01
CA LEU A 243 -18.05 -3.20 0.91
C LEU A 243 -19.44 -2.81 0.39
N ASP A 244 -19.56 -2.48 -0.89
CA ASP A 244 -20.81 -2.00 -1.50
C ASP A 244 -21.88 -3.08 -1.34
N THR A 245 -21.53 -4.32 -1.71
CA THR A 245 -22.36 -5.53 -1.57
C THR A 245 -22.82 -5.76 -0.13
N CYS A 246 -21.96 -5.54 0.88
CA CYS A 246 -22.35 -5.71 2.28
C CYS A 246 -23.34 -4.64 2.76
N ALA A 247 -23.27 -3.43 2.22
CA ALA A 247 -24.20 -2.36 2.58
C ALA A 247 -25.56 -2.56 1.91
N ASP A 248 -25.59 -2.88 0.61
CA ASP A 248 -26.83 -3.10 -0.15
C ASP A 248 -27.63 -4.27 0.43
N LEU A 249 -26.99 -5.41 0.70
CA LEU A 249 -27.66 -6.59 1.28
C LEU A 249 -28.29 -6.33 2.65
N VAL A 250 -27.73 -5.42 3.46
CA VAL A 250 -28.31 -5.03 4.75
C VAL A 250 -29.46 -4.04 4.55
N GLU A 251 -29.33 -3.11 3.62
CA GLU A 251 -30.38 -2.15 3.25
C GLU A 251 -31.61 -2.86 2.63
N GLU A 252 -31.42 -3.96 1.93
CA GLU A 252 -32.47 -4.84 1.40
C GLU A 252 -33.21 -5.62 2.51
N LEU A 253 -32.49 -6.15 3.50
CA LEU A 253 -33.09 -6.81 4.67
C LEU A 253 -33.97 -5.85 5.47
N ASP A 254 -33.46 -4.65 5.77
CA ASP A 254 -34.16 -3.67 6.61
C ASP A 254 -35.38 -3.05 5.91
N ARG A 255 -35.54 -3.26 4.59
CA ARG A 255 -36.77 -2.98 3.82
C ARG A 255 -37.79 -4.12 3.82
N GLY A 256 -37.57 -5.18 4.61
CA GLY A 256 -38.47 -6.34 4.69
C GLY A 256 -38.14 -7.46 3.71
N GLY A 257 -36.91 -7.51 3.16
CA GLY A 257 -36.44 -8.64 2.37
C GLY A 257 -36.45 -9.93 3.19
N SER A 258 -37.39 -10.84 2.90
CA SER A 258 -37.68 -12.04 3.70
C SER A 258 -36.67 -13.20 3.50
N GLY A 259 -35.39 -12.88 3.27
CA GLY A 259 -34.34 -13.84 2.94
C GLY A 259 -33.35 -14.08 4.08
N LEU A 260 -33.06 -15.34 4.41
CA LEU A 260 -31.94 -15.69 5.28
C LEU A 260 -30.63 -15.52 4.50
N ILE A 261 -29.92 -14.41 4.67
CA ILE A 261 -28.67 -14.17 3.95
C ILE A 261 -27.56 -15.07 4.52
N SER A 262 -27.12 -16.05 3.72
CA SER A 262 -25.99 -16.91 4.08
C SER A 262 -24.68 -16.13 4.12
N CYS A 263 -23.96 -16.25 5.24
CA CYS A 263 -22.63 -15.68 5.47
C CYS A 263 -21.54 -16.61 4.89
N GLU A 264 -21.62 -16.87 3.60
CA GLU A 264 -20.74 -17.76 2.82
C GLU A 264 -20.22 -17.07 1.56
N PRO A 265 -19.09 -17.49 0.94
CA PRO A 265 -18.63 -16.98 -0.35
C PRO A 265 -19.70 -16.99 -1.46
N VAL A 266 -19.59 -16.06 -2.39
CA VAL A 266 -20.35 -16.06 -3.66
C VAL A 266 -19.37 -15.91 -4.82
N ILE A 267 -19.60 -16.67 -5.88
CA ILE A 267 -18.79 -16.63 -7.09
C ILE A 267 -18.92 -15.26 -7.76
N GLY A 268 -17.79 -14.61 -8.01
CA GLY A 268 -17.75 -13.23 -8.54
C GLY A 268 -17.84 -12.13 -7.47
N VAL A 269 -17.81 -12.46 -6.18
CA VAL A 269 -17.58 -11.51 -5.08
C VAL A 269 -16.33 -11.94 -4.33
N ASN A 270 -15.30 -11.09 -4.26
CA ASN A 270 -14.03 -11.47 -3.66
C ASN A 270 -14.18 -11.85 -2.17
N VAL A 271 -13.46 -12.87 -1.72
CA VAL A 271 -13.27 -13.15 -0.30
C VAL A 271 -12.15 -12.25 0.24
N LYS A 272 -12.33 -11.74 1.46
CA LYS A 272 -11.35 -10.88 2.13
C LYS A 272 -10.02 -11.60 2.39
N ILE A 273 -8.91 -11.03 1.93
CA ILE A 273 -7.56 -11.60 2.12
C ILE A 273 -7.10 -11.43 3.59
N PRO A 274 -6.67 -12.51 4.28
CA PRO A 274 -6.14 -12.44 5.63
C PRO A 274 -4.80 -11.68 5.72
N LYS A 275 -4.55 -10.98 6.84
CA LYS A 275 -3.33 -10.18 7.05
C LYS A 275 -2.29 -10.98 7.85
N CYS A 276 -1.11 -11.22 7.27
CA CYS A 276 -0.03 -11.95 7.92
C CYS A 276 0.86 -11.06 8.83
N ARG A 277 1.18 -11.55 10.03
CA ARG A 277 2.22 -11.01 10.93
C ARG A 277 3.62 -11.20 10.34
N LYS A 278 4.60 -10.36 10.73
CA LYS A 278 6.03 -10.54 10.40
C LYS A 278 6.73 -11.29 11.54
N GLY A 279 7.41 -12.40 11.26
CA GLY A 279 8.42 -13.01 12.15
C GLY A 279 9.74 -12.25 12.04
N ARG A 280 10.49 -12.05 13.15
CA ARG A 280 11.59 -11.06 13.23
C ARG A 280 12.73 -11.38 14.22
N PRO A 281 12.58 -12.38 15.10
CA PRO A 281 13.40 -13.59 14.88
C PRO A 281 12.56 -14.82 14.49
N VAL A 282 13.25 -15.92 14.17
CA VAL A 282 12.64 -17.24 13.86
C VAL A 282 11.81 -17.75 15.05
N GLU A 283 12.36 -17.66 16.26
CA GLU A 283 11.67 -18.04 17.51
C GLU A 283 10.35 -17.28 17.74
N ASP A 284 10.30 -16.01 17.34
CA ASP A 284 9.10 -15.17 17.45
C ASP A 284 8.02 -15.56 16.45
N ALA A 285 8.38 -16.25 15.37
CA ALA A 285 7.42 -16.73 14.39
C ALA A 285 6.57 -17.89 14.95
N LEU A 286 7.12 -18.70 15.87
CA LEU A 286 6.37 -19.74 16.59
C LEU A 286 5.54 -19.20 17.75
N LYS A 287 5.90 -18.04 18.35
CA LYS A 287 5.16 -17.42 19.47
C LYS A 287 3.70 -17.05 19.15
N GLU A 288 3.33 -16.98 17.86
CA GLU A 288 1.93 -16.83 17.45
C GLU A 288 1.12 -18.11 17.74
N PHE A 289 1.74 -19.29 17.61
CA PHE A 289 1.08 -20.60 17.60
C PHE A 289 1.10 -21.33 18.95
N THR A 290 1.97 -20.92 19.89
CA THR A 290 2.14 -21.49 21.24
C THR A 290 0.99 -21.23 22.22
N GLY A 291 -0.19 -20.83 21.73
CA GLY A 291 -1.39 -20.58 22.53
C GLY A 291 -1.46 -19.18 23.18
N THR A 292 -2.61 -18.86 23.75
CA THR A 292 -2.89 -17.62 24.48
C THR A 292 -3.81 -17.91 25.68
N ALA A 293 -4.09 -16.91 26.52
CA ALA A 293 -5.03 -17.04 27.64
C ALA A 293 -6.47 -17.44 27.24
N TYR A 294 -6.81 -17.44 25.94
CA TYR A 294 -8.12 -17.82 25.41
C TYR A 294 -8.04 -18.94 24.34
N ALA A 295 -6.87 -19.56 24.16
CA ALA A 295 -6.62 -20.51 23.09
C ALA A 295 -5.50 -21.50 23.46
N LEU A 296 -5.77 -22.80 23.39
CA LEU A 296 -4.73 -23.82 23.43
C LEU A 296 -3.70 -23.61 22.29
N PRO A 297 -2.46 -24.14 22.41
CA PRO A 297 -1.51 -24.20 21.31
C PRO A 297 -2.07 -24.89 20.05
N SER A 298 -1.36 -24.72 18.94
CA SER A 298 -1.48 -25.59 17.76
C SER A 298 -0.45 -26.72 17.86
N GLU A 299 -0.84 -27.95 17.52
CA GLU A 299 0.05 -29.13 17.53
C GLU A 299 0.97 -29.16 16.32
N VAL A 300 0.54 -28.58 15.19
CA VAL A 300 1.23 -28.63 13.91
C VAL A 300 1.16 -27.27 13.22
N VAL A 301 2.31 -26.70 12.93
CA VAL A 301 2.45 -25.53 12.06
C VAL A 301 3.01 -25.99 10.72
N TRP A 302 2.40 -25.58 9.63
CA TRP A 302 2.93 -25.78 8.28
C TRP A 302 3.73 -24.57 7.85
N ALA A 303 4.98 -24.79 7.47
CA ALA A 303 5.84 -23.81 6.83
C ALA A 303 5.73 -23.97 5.30
N GLU A 304 4.88 -23.15 4.66
CA GLU A 304 4.81 -23.07 3.20
C GLU A 304 5.97 -22.23 2.64
N THR A 305 6.52 -22.62 1.49
CA THR A 305 7.42 -21.74 0.72
C THR A 305 6.68 -20.46 0.32
N LYS A 306 7.32 -19.30 0.54
CA LYS A 306 6.85 -18.03 0.01
C LYS A 306 7.45 -17.77 -1.37
N TYR A 307 6.62 -17.94 -2.39
CA TYR A 307 6.92 -17.58 -3.78
C TYR A 307 6.85 -16.06 -3.99
N ASP A 308 7.70 -15.52 -4.87
CA ASP A 308 7.82 -14.09 -5.20
C ASP A 308 7.07 -13.74 -6.50
N GLY A 309 5.75 -13.64 -6.37
CA GLY A 309 4.85 -13.41 -7.50
C GLY A 309 3.81 -12.35 -7.21
N TYR A 310 2.64 -12.48 -7.86
CA TYR A 310 1.43 -11.81 -7.39
C TYR A 310 0.31 -12.79 -7.10
N ARG A 311 -0.39 -12.53 -6.00
CA ARG A 311 -1.55 -13.30 -5.57
C ARG A 311 -2.77 -13.09 -6.48
N LEU A 312 -3.37 -14.21 -6.88
CA LEU A 312 -4.69 -14.31 -7.48
C LEU A 312 -5.64 -15.11 -6.58
N GLN A 313 -6.85 -14.57 -6.41
CA GLN A 313 -8.00 -15.32 -5.94
C GLN A 313 -8.88 -15.65 -7.14
N ILE A 314 -9.05 -16.94 -7.42
CA ILE A 314 -9.57 -17.47 -8.67
C ILE A 314 -10.93 -18.12 -8.39
N HIS A 315 -11.99 -17.55 -8.96
CA HIS A 315 -13.35 -18.07 -8.90
C HIS A 315 -13.63 -18.79 -10.23
N VAL A 316 -14.21 -19.99 -10.18
CA VAL A 316 -14.67 -20.71 -11.37
C VAL A 316 -16.12 -21.17 -11.16
N GLU A 317 -16.95 -20.98 -12.18
CA GLU A 317 -18.35 -21.38 -12.25
C GLU A 317 -18.54 -22.41 -13.38
N VAL A 318 -19.17 -23.54 -13.09
CA VAL A 318 -19.45 -24.61 -14.06
C VAL A 318 -20.97 -24.72 -14.19
N LEU A 319 -21.49 -24.17 -15.29
CA LEU A 319 -22.92 -24.18 -15.62
C LEU A 319 -23.21 -25.29 -16.64
N LYS A 320 -24.31 -26.03 -16.45
CA LYS A 320 -24.71 -27.10 -17.38
C LYS A 320 -24.87 -26.54 -18.80
N GLY A 321 -24.20 -27.16 -19.78
CA GLY A 321 -24.31 -26.79 -21.19
C GLY A 321 -23.63 -25.46 -21.57
N ARG A 322 -22.68 -24.96 -20.77
CA ARG A 322 -21.89 -23.75 -21.07
C ARG A 322 -20.41 -23.96 -20.76
N SER A 323 -19.54 -23.15 -21.35
CA SER A 323 -18.12 -23.10 -20.98
C SER A 323 -17.95 -22.65 -19.52
N PRO A 324 -16.89 -23.10 -18.81
CA PRO A 324 -16.63 -22.68 -17.44
C PRO A 324 -16.31 -21.17 -17.38
N LYS A 325 -17.03 -20.43 -16.55
CA LYS A 325 -16.82 -18.99 -16.37
C LYS A 325 -15.81 -18.74 -15.26
N ILE A 326 -14.70 -18.10 -15.61
CA ILE A 326 -13.67 -17.67 -14.67
C ILE A 326 -13.93 -16.23 -14.20
N THR A 327 -13.60 -15.93 -12.94
CA THR A 327 -13.48 -14.55 -12.46
C THR A 327 -12.28 -14.47 -11.50
N ILE A 328 -11.34 -13.55 -11.78
CA ILE A 328 -10.07 -13.44 -11.07
C ILE A 328 -10.02 -12.12 -10.32
N PHE A 329 -9.74 -12.17 -9.01
CA PHE A 329 -9.43 -10.99 -8.21
C PHE A 329 -7.94 -10.93 -7.90
N SER A 330 -7.35 -9.75 -8.09
CA SER A 330 -5.99 -9.47 -7.65
C SER A 330 -5.95 -9.08 -6.17
N LYS A 331 -4.74 -9.06 -5.59
CA LYS A 331 -4.45 -8.62 -4.21
C LYS A 331 -5.07 -7.26 -3.81
N SER A 332 -5.37 -6.37 -4.77
CA SER A 332 -6.01 -5.06 -4.55
C SER A 332 -7.54 -5.10 -4.51
N THR A 333 -8.13 -6.31 -4.56
CA THR A 333 -9.55 -6.61 -4.78
C THR A 333 -10.14 -6.04 -6.08
N ARG A 334 -9.30 -5.72 -7.08
CA ARG A 334 -9.77 -5.45 -8.45
C ARG A 334 -10.14 -6.77 -9.10
N ASN A 335 -11.29 -6.82 -9.77
CA ASN A 335 -11.58 -7.83 -10.77
C ASN A 335 -10.58 -7.63 -11.93
N SER A 336 -9.65 -8.56 -12.06
CA SER A 336 -8.58 -8.57 -13.04
C SER A 336 -8.74 -9.75 -14.00
N THR A 337 -9.98 -10.15 -14.28
CA THR A 337 -10.29 -11.31 -15.14
C THR A 337 -9.72 -11.14 -16.55
N GLN A 338 -9.93 -9.97 -17.16
CA GLN A 338 -9.36 -9.65 -18.48
C GLN A 338 -7.86 -9.33 -18.39
N ASP A 339 -7.43 -8.61 -17.33
CA ASP A 339 -6.02 -8.35 -17.05
C ASP A 339 -5.16 -9.64 -16.89
N ARG A 340 -5.78 -10.84 -16.84
CA ARG A 340 -5.13 -12.12 -16.50
C ARG A 340 -5.49 -13.27 -17.44
N LEU A 341 -5.94 -13.01 -18.67
CA LEU A 341 -6.35 -14.05 -19.65
C LEU A 341 -5.37 -15.23 -19.80
N ASN A 342 -4.05 -14.96 -19.83
CA ASN A 342 -3.00 -16.00 -19.94
C ASN A 342 -2.95 -17.00 -18.76
N ALA A 343 -3.66 -16.73 -17.65
CA ALA A 343 -3.82 -17.68 -16.55
C ALA A 343 -5.05 -18.60 -16.72
N HIS A 344 -6.02 -18.27 -17.57
CA HIS A 344 -7.30 -18.99 -17.65
C HIS A 344 -7.13 -20.42 -18.17
N ALA A 345 -6.38 -20.61 -19.26
CA ALA A 345 -6.12 -21.94 -19.80
C ALA A 345 -5.44 -22.87 -18.77
N ILE A 346 -4.52 -22.32 -17.95
CA ILE A 346 -3.84 -23.05 -16.87
C ILE A 346 -4.84 -23.45 -15.77
N VAL A 347 -5.74 -22.55 -15.37
CA VAL A 347 -6.80 -22.81 -14.37
C VAL A 347 -7.76 -23.90 -14.83
N LEU A 348 -8.14 -23.91 -16.11
CA LEU A 348 -9.02 -24.95 -16.65
C LEU A 348 -8.29 -26.30 -16.74
N ALA A 349 -7.07 -26.31 -17.26
CA ALA A 349 -6.24 -27.51 -17.40
C ALA A 349 -5.99 -28.22 -16.05
N THR A 350 -5.58 -27.49 -15.02
CA THR A 350 -5.26 -28.08 -13.70
C THR A 350 -6.49 -28.64 -12.97
N LEU A 351 -7.69 -28.13 -13.27
CA LEU A 351 -8.97 -28.59 -12.73
C LEU A 351 -9.64 -29.70 -13.57
N GLY A 352 -9.04 -30.11 -14.69
CA GLY A 352 -9.64 -31.08 -15.61
C GLY A 352 -10.90 -30.56 -16.32
N LEU A 353 -11.05 -29.24 -16.44
CA LEU A 353 -12.19 -28.59 -17.08
C LEU A 353 -11.93 -28.32 -18.57
N PRO A 354 -12.97 -28.30 -19.43
CA PRO A 354 -12.81 -27.99 -20.85
C PRO A 354 -12.16 -26.61 -21.05
N ILE A 355 -11.08 -26.58 -21.83
CA ILE A 355 -10.38 -25.35 -22.22
C ILE A 355 -11.04 -24.82 -23.49
N ASP A 356 -11.45 -23.56 -23.47
CA ASP A 356 -11.96 -22.86 -24.66
C ASP A 356 -10.78 -22.59 -25.65
N PRO A 357 -10.85 -23.05 -26.92
CA PRO A 357 -9.78 -22.84 -27.90
C PRO A 357 -9.45 -21.37 -28.20
N ALA A 358 -10.33 -20.43 -27.85
CA ALA A 358 -10.08 -19.00 -27.99
C ALA A 358 -9.21 -18.41 -26.85
N LEU A 359 -8.96 -19.15 -25.77
CA LEU A 359 -8.09 -18.69 -24.68
C LEU A 359 -6.61 -18.77 -25.06
N PRO A 360 -5.80 -17.75 -24.72
CA PRO A 360 -4.36 -17.80 -24.97
C PRO A 360 -3.70 -18.88 -24.08
N ALA A 361 -3.13 -19.88 -24.73
CA ALA A 361 -2.40 -20.99 -24.10
C ALA A 361 -0.97 -21.07 -24.66
N HIS A 362 -0.03 -21.51 -23.83
CA HIS A 362 1.34 -21.78 -24.27
C HIS A 362 1.40 -23.15 -24.98
N PRO A 363 2.13 -23.32 -26.11
CA PRO A 363 2.11 -24.59 -26.86
C PRO A 363 2.50 -25.83 -26.03
N THR A 364 3.45 -25.69 -25.09
CA THR A 364 3.89 -26.80 -24.22
C THR A 364 2.85 -27.18 -23.16
N LEU A 365 1.81 -26.36 -22.89
CA LEU A 365 0.73 -26.70 -21.96
C LEU A 365 -0.08 -27.88 -22.51
N SER A 366 -0.51 -27.81 -23.77
CA SER A 366 -1.29 -28.88 -24.42
C SER A 366 -0.49 -30.17 -24.54
N GLN A 367 0.81 -30.07 -24.85
CA GLN A 367 1.73 -31.22 -24.89
C GLN A 367 1.92 -31.88 -23.51
N ARG A 368 2.04 -31.09 -22.44
CA ARG A 368 2.12 -31.63 -21.07
C ARG A 368 0.78 -32.22 -20.61
N LEU A 369 -0.34 -31.64 -21.03
CA LEU A 369 -1.67 -32.12 -20.67
C LEU A 369 -1.99 -33.49 -21.29
N SER A 370 -1.57 -33.77 -22.53
CA SER A 370 -1.76 -35.09 -23.15
C SER A 370 -0.94 -36.22 -22.50
N ALA A 371 0.14 -35.89 -21.78
CA ALA A 371 0.94 -36.84 -21.00
C ALA A 371 0.39 -37.08 -19.58
N ILE A 372 -0.64 -36.35 -19.15
CA ILE A 372 -1.26 -36.47 -17.82
C ILE A 372 -2.54 -37.33 -17.95
N PRO A 373 -2.71 -38.39 -17.14
CA PRO A 373 -3.93 -39.20 -17.16
C PRO A 373 -5.19 -38.36 -16.92
N LEU A 374 -6.20 -38.55 -17.76
CA LEU A 374 -7.53 -37.96 -17.60
C LEU A 374 -8.10 -38.30 -16.22
N ARG A 375 -8.54 -37.27 -15.50
CA ARG A 375 -9.21 -37.36 -14.19
C ARG A 375 -10.59 -36.74 -14.28
N ASP A 376 -11.55 -37.33 -13.57
CA ASP A 376 -12.86 -36.71 -13.36
C ASP A 376 -12.72 -35.37 -12.65
N HIS A 377 -13.18 -34.29 -13.29
CA HIS A 377 -13.21 -32.96 -12.67
C HIS A 377 -14.12 -32.98 -11.43
N ILE A 378 -13.56 -32.70 -10.25
CA ILE A 378 -14.32 -32.67 -8.99
C ILE A 378 -15.22 -31.41 -8.91
N VAL A 379 -14.89 -30.36 -9.66
CA VAL A 379 -15.66 -29.10 -9.71
C VAL A 379 -16.90 -29.29 -10.59
N LYS A 380 -18.02 -29.71 -9.98
CA LYS A 380 -19.32 -29.94 -10.66
C LYS A 380 -20.25 -28.72 -10.66
N LYS A 381 -19.95 -27.67 -9.89
CA LYS A 381 -20.72 -26.40 -9.87
C LYS A 381 -19.84 -25.15 -9.76
N SER A 382 -18.89 -25.13 -8.83
CA SER A 382 -18.05 -23.95 -8.60
C SER A 382 -16.88 -24.21 -7.66
N VAL A 383 -15.84 -23.39 -7.71
CA VAL A 383 -14.71 -23.40 -6.76
C VAL A 383 -14.15 -21.99 -6.57
N ILE A 384 -13.57 -21.72 -5.40
CA ILE A 384 -12.74 -20.52 -5.17
C ILE A 384 -11.38 -20.97 -4.65
N LEU A 385 -10.33 -20.61 -5.37
CA LEU A 385 -8.93 -20.98 -5.13
C LEU A 385 -8.08 -19.75 -4.83
N GLU A 386 -6.96 -19.94 -4.14
CA GLU A 386 -5.93 -18.93 -3.91
C GLU A 386 -4.58 -19.45 -4.41
N ALA A 387 -3.92 -18.66 -5.27
CA ALA A 387 -2.64 -19.00 -5.89
C ALA A 387 -1.72 -17.78 -6.01
N GLU A 388 -0.41 -18.01 -6.02
CA GLU A 388 0.58 -17.00 -6.40
C GLU A 388 1.02 -17.27 -7.86
N VAL A 389 1.03 -16.23 -8.71
CA VAL A 389 1.53 -16.34 -10.09
C VAL A 389 2.97 -15.88 -10.16
N VAL A 390 3.85 -16.75 -10.65
CA VAL A 390 5.28 -16.51 -10.85
C VAL A 390 5.66 -16.67 -12.32
N PRO A 391 6.74 -16.03 -12.81
CA PRO A 391 7.23 -16.26 -14.15
C PRO A 391 8.01 -17.58 -14.19
N TYR A 392 7.86 -18.34 -15.26
CA TYR A 392 8.57 -19.60 -15.51
C TYR A 392 9.25 -19.54 -16.87
N ASN A 393 10.44 -20.13 -16.97
CA ASN A 393 11.25 -20.18 -18.18
C ASN A 393 11.61 -21.64 -18.51
N GLU A 394 11.20 -22.08 -19.69
CA GLU A 394 11.36 -23.45 -20.22
C GLU A 394 12.81 -23.78 -20.63
N THR A 395 13.68 -22.78 -20.82
CA THR A 395 15.05 -22.96 -21.32
C THR A 395 16.08 -22.50 -20.28
N SER A 396 16.87 -21.46 -20.57
CA SER A 396 17.90 -20.96 -19.66
C SER A 396 17.43 -19.67 -19.01
N ARG A 397 17.42 -19.65 -17.68
CA ARG A 397 17.24 -18.45 -16.87
C ARG A 397 18.52 -17.61 -16.87
N GLU A 398 18.40 -16.32 -16.60
CA GLU A 398 19.58 -15.43 -16.52
C GLU A 398 20.62 -15.97 -15.54
N GLY A 399 21.90 -15.68 -15.84
CA GLY A 399 23.03 -16.22 -15.07
C GLY A 399 23.38 -17.67 -15.39
N GLY A 400 22.97 -18.21 -16.55
CA GLY A 400 23.30 -19.59 -16.95
C GLY A 400 22.62 -20.66 -16.08
N ARG A 401 21.52 -20.32 -15.41
CA ARG A 401 20.72 -21.23 -14.60
C ARG A 401 19.77 -22.01 -15.51
N GLY A 402 19.58 -23.31 -15.27
CA GLY A 402 18.65 -24.14 -16.05
C GLY A 402 17.16 -23.75 -15.87
N PRO A 403 16.22 -24.49 -16.49
CA PRO A 403 14.79 -24.17 -16.47
C PRO A 403 14.23 -23.95 -15.06
N GLY A 404 13.12 -23.22 -14.95
CA GLY A 404 12.44 -23.04 -13.66
C GLY A 404 11.74 -21.69 -13.50
N ILE A 405 11.38 -21.42 -12.24
CA ILE A 405 10.81 -20.13 -11.81
C ILE A 405 11.88 -19.03 -11.89
N GLU A 406 11.51 -17.87 -12.41
CA GLU A 406 12.35 -16.65 -12.47
C GLU A 406 11.92 -15.59 -11.45
N GLU A 407 12.73 -14.55 -11.30
CA GLU A 407 12.47 -13.42 -10.42
C GLU A 407 11.27 -12.57 -10.88
N PHE A 408 10.61 -11.91 -9.92
CA PHE A 408 9.36 -11.15 -10.11
C PHE A 408 9.33 -10.22 -11.34
N TRP A 409 10.45 -9.58 -11.70
CA TRP A 409 10.49 -8.63 -12.83
C TRP A 409 10.27 -9.28 -14.21
N TRP A 410 10.44 -10.61 -14.35
CA TRP A 410 10.16 -11.33 -15.60
C TRP A 410 8.68 -11.52 -15.89
N LEU A 411 7.80 -11.24 -14.93
CA LEU A 411 6.35 -11.33 -15.08
C LEU A 411 5.81 -10.54 -16.28
N GLY A 412 6.40 -9.38 -16.60
CA GLY A 412 5.99 -8.62 -17.79
C GLY A 412 6.17 -9.41 -19.09
N GLN A 413 7.32 -10.10 -19.25
CA GLN A 413 7.61 -10.93 -20.42
C GLN A 413 6.87 -12.27 -20.40
N ALA A 414 6.53 -12.78 -19.23
CA ALA A 414 5.73 -14.01 -19.06
C ALA A 414 4.23 -13.84 -19.41
N GLY A 415 3.81 -12.65 -19.87
CA GLY A 415 2.44 -12.40 -20.37
C GLY A 415 1.44 -11.98 -19.29
N VAL A 416 1.79 -11.00 -18.45
CA VAL A 416 0.92 -10.57 -17.32
C VAL A 416 -0.05 -9.42 -17.65
N THR A 417 0.05 -8.78 -18.81
CA THR A 417 -0.91 -7.73 -19.25
C THR A 417 -1.27 -7.86 -20.73
N ILE A 418 -2.41 -7.28 -21.11
CA ILE A 418 -2.85 -7.17 -22.51
C ILE A 418 -1.86 -6.28 -23.31
N ASP A 419 -1.19 -5.34 -22.66
CA ASP A 419 -0.20 -4.45 -23.30
C ASP A 419 1.04 -5.19 -23.81
N ALA A 420 1.37 -6.36 -23.25
CA ALA A 420 2.39 -7.25 -23.82
C ALA A 420 1.99 -7.78 -25.22
N MET A 421 0.71 -7.74 -25.57
CA MET A 421 0.19 -8.05 -26.91
C MET A 421 0.32 -6.85 -27.85
N ASN A 422 0.06 -5.63 -27.37
CA ASN A 422 0.30 -4.39 -28.14
C ASN A 422 1.79 -4.18 -28.45
N TRP A 423 2.66 -4.44 -27.47
CA TRP A 423 4.12 -4.30 -27.65
C TRP A 423 4.69 -5.31 -28.66
N ALA A 424 4.05 -6.48 -28.82
CA ALA A 424 4.41 -7.49 -29.82
C ALA A 424 4.13 -7.08 -31.28
N PHE A 425 3.39 -5.98 -31.52
CA PHE A 425 3.21 -5.38 -32.85
C PHE A 425 4.10 -4.14 -33.09
N SER A 426 4.91 -3.72 -32.10
CA SER A 426 5.93 -2.70 -32.32
C SER A 426 7.12 -3.31 -33.05
N THR A 427 7.46 -2.80 -34.22
CA THR A 427 8.55 -3.31 -35.09
C THR A 427 9.97 -3.05 -34.55
N THR A 428 10.12 -2.61 -33.29
CA THR A 428 11.40 -2.27 -32.65
C THR A 428 11.50 -2.76 -31.20
N GLY A 429 12.04 -3.98 -31.03
CA GLY A 429 12.69 -4.51 -29.81
C GLY A 429 11.87 -4.53 -28.51
N PHE A 430 11.37 -5.66 -28.02
CA PHE A 430 12.06 -6.95 -27.83
C PHE A 430 11.28 -8.15 -28.40
N PRO A 431 11.95 -9.26 -28.76
CA PRO A 431 11.26 -10.48 -29.17
C PRO A 431 10.45 -11.08 -28.00
N ARG A 432 9.24 -11.53 -28.31
CA ARG A 432 8.37 -12.33 -27.43
C ARG A 432 9.15 -13.59 -27.01
N ALA A 433 9.68 -13.62 -25.79
CA ALA A 433 10.52 -14.72 -25.29
C ALA A 433 9.71 -16.04 -25.25
N PRO A 434 9.91 -16.98 -26.20
CA PRO A 434 8.97 -18.10 -26.40
C PRO A 434 9.16 -19.23 -25.38
N SER A 435 10.13 -19.08 -24.46
CA SER A 435 10.31 -19.95 -23.31
C SER A 435 9.65 -19.41 -22.04
N ARG A 436 9.16 -18.16 -22.01
CA ARG A 436 8.61 -17.52 -20.82
C ARG A 436 7.09 -17.56 -20.78
N HIS A 437 6.54 -18.08 -19.68
CA HIS A 437 5.11 -18.13 -19.42
C HIS A 437 4.80 -18.08 -17.91
N LEU A 438 3.52 -18.09 -17.57
CA LEU A 438 3.06 -18.10 -16.18
C LEU A 438 3.14 -19.51 -15.57
N CYS A 439 3.47 -19.58 -14.28
CA CYS A 439 3.19 -20.71 -13.41
C CYS A 439 2.26 -20.27 -12.27
N LEU A 440 1.23 -21.07 -11.98
CA LEU A 440 0.28 -20.85 -10.90
C LEU A 440 0.61 -21.78 -9.72
N VAL A 441 0.93 -21.19 -8.57
CA VAL A 441 1.30 -21.90 -7.34
C VAL A 441 0.15 -21.83 -6.34
N PHE A 442 -0.67 -22.88 -6.29
CA PHE A 442 -1.90 -22.95 -5.49
C PHE A 442 -1.60 -23.25 -4.00
N PHE A 443 -2.23 -22.52 -3.08
CA PHE A 443 -1.95 -22.62 -1.63
C PHE A 443 -3.18 -22.62 -0.70
N ASP A 444 -4.40 -22.32 -1.18
CA ASP A 444 -5.64 -22.47 -0.38
C ASP A 444 -6.88 -22.68 -1.27
N VAL A 445 -7.96 -23.21 -0.69
CA VAL A 445 -9.29 -23.35 -1.33
C VAL A 445 -10.38 -22.91 -0.36
N LEU A 446 -11.24 -22.00 -0.82
CA LEU A 446 -12.15 -21.22 0.03
C LEU A 446 -13.62 -21.67 -0.08
N HIS A 447 -13.96 -22.35 -1.16
CA HIS A 447 -15.32 -22.78 -1.52
C HIS A 447 -15.25 -23.93 -2.53
N LEU A 448 -16.14 -24.92 -2.43
CA LEU A 448 -16.27 -25.99 -3.42
C LEU A 448 -17.74 -26.42 -3.58
N ASN A 449 -18.20 -26.48 -4.82
CA ASN A 449 -19.51 -26.98 -5.27
C ASN A 449 -20.75 -26.42 -4.55
N GLY A 450 -20.65 -25.20 -4.02
CA GLY A 450 -21.70 -24.52 -3.26
C GLY A 450 -21.52 -24.55 -1.74
N ARG A 451 -20.46 -25.21 -1.22
CA ARG A 451 -20.14 -25.25 0.21
C ARG A 451 -18.99 -24.31 0.55
N SER A 452 -19.20 -23.42 1.53
CA SER A 452 -18.13 -22.64 2.15
C SER A 452 -17.09 -23.52 2.85
N LEU A 453 -15.81 -23.25 2.58
CA LEU A 453 -14.69 -23.87 3.30
C LEU A 453 -14.00 -22.90 4.27
N LEU A 454 -14.44 -21.64 4.35
CA LEU A 454 -13.77 -20.58 5.12
C LEU A 454 -13.57 -20.92 6.61
N HIS A 455 -14.51 -21.67 7.20
CA HIS A 455 -14.50 -22.08 8.60
C HIS A 455 -13.87 -23.47 8.85
N GLN A 456 -13.43 -24.18 7.80
CA GLN A 456 -12.74 -25.47 7.93
C GLN A 456 -11.27 -25.26 8.32
N ARG A 457 -10.65 -26.26 8.97
CA ARG A 457 -9.21 -26.26 9.31
C ARG A 457 -8.36 -26.10 8.05
N TYR A 458 -7.18 -25.50 8.17
CA TYR A 458 -6.24 -25.39 7.05
C TYR A 458 -5.90 -26.76 6.46
N ASP A 459 -5.71 -27.79 7.29
CA ASP A 459 -5.40 -29.14 6.80
C ASP A 459 -6.51 -29.74 5.93
N ASP A 460 -7.79 -29.52 6.28
CA ASP A 460 -8.92 -30.03 5.51
C ASP A 460 -9.11 -29.25 4.19
N ARG A 461 -8.86 -27.94 4.20
CA ARG A 461 -8.80 -27.14 2.96
C ARG A 461 -7.63 -27.58 2.09
N ARG A 462 -6.43 -27.75 2.65
CA ARG A 462 -5.21 -28.12 1.92
C ARG A 462 -5.29 -29.53 1.33
N ARG A 463 -5.90 -30.49 2.05
CA ARG A 463 -6.24 -31.84 1.53
C ARG A 463 -7.28 -31.76 0.40
N THR A 464 -8.27 -30.88 0.53
CA THR A 464 -9.24 -30.64 -0.55
C THR A 464 -8.52 -30.08 -1.79
N LEU A 465 -7.65 -29.08 -1.63
CA LEU A 465 -6.84 -28.52 -2.71
C LEU A 465 -5.94 -29.58 -3.39
N GLU A 466 -5.33 -30.48 -2.60
CA GLU A 466 -4.52 -31.61 -3.08
C GLU A 466 -5.30 -32.60 -3.94
N SER A 467 -6.62 -32.73 -3.73
CA SER A 467 -7.50 -33.52 -4.61
C SER A 467 -7.95 -32.76 -5.87
N LEU A 468 -8.06 -31.43 -5.81
CA LEU A 468 -8.61 -30.59 -6.88
C LEU A 468 -7.58 -30.22 -7.96
N VAL A 469 -6.34 -29.93 -7.56
CA VAL A 469 -5.31 -29.33 -8.43
C VAL A 469 -4.40 -30.42 -8.98
N THR A 470 -4.47 -30.64 -10.29
CA THR A 470 -3.55 -31.52 -11.00
C THR A 470 -2.30 -30.73 -11.38
N SER A 471 -1.15 -31.07 -10.78
CA SER A 471 0.12 -30.42 -11.10
C SER A 471 0.52 -30.65 -12.55
N ILE A 472 0.86 -29.57 -13.26
CA ILE A 472 1.35 -29.56 -14.64
C ILE A 472 2.73 -28.89 -14.59
N PRO A 473 3.85 -29.60 -14.92
CA PRO A 473 5.20 -29.04 -14.82
C PRO A 473 5.32 -27.68 -15.52
N GLY A 474 5.90 -26.70 -14.82
CA GLY A 474 6.05 -25.31 -15.27
C GLY A 474 4.77 -24.46 -15.30
N PHE A 475 3.58 -25.04 -15.26
CA PHE A 475 2.31 -24.31 -15.41
C PHE A 475 1.46 -24.24 -14.15
N ALA A 476 1.31 -25.36 -13.45
CA ALA A 476 0.46 -25.45 -12.26
C ALA A 476 1.14 -26.34 -11.22
N GLN A 477 1.28 -25.84 -10.00
CA GLN A 477 1.85 -26.62 -8.89
C GLN A 477 1.19 -26.23 -7.57
N LEU A 478 1.32 -27.12 -6.59
CA LEU A 478 0.94 -26.84 -5.20
C LEU A 478 2.12 -26.19 -4.47
N ALA A 479 1.85 -25.26 -3.56
CA ALA A 479 2.89 -24.67 -2.71
C ALA A 479 3.54 -25.74 -1.81
N GLU A 480 4.88 -25.87 -1.86
CA GLU A 480 5.63 -26.77 -0.97
C GLU A 480 5.38 -26.41 0.50
N ARG A 481 5.26 -27.42 1.38
CA ARG A 481 5.04 -27.23 2.82
C ARG A 481 5.86 -28.21 3.67
N THR A 482 6.62 -27.70 4.63
CA THR A 482 7.28 -28.50 5.69
C THR A 482 6.41 -28.56 6.94
N LYS A 483 6.32 -29.73 7.59
CA LYS A 483 5.61 -29.90 8.88
C LYS A 483 6.52 -29.49 10.04
N ILE A 484 6.04 -28.61 10.91
CA ILE A 484 6.71 -28.18 12.14
C ILE A 484 5.96 -28.77 13.36
N PRO A 485 6.58 -29.68 14.15
CA PRO A 485 5.88 -30.48 15.18
C PRO A 485 5.77 -29.75 16.53
N LEU A 486 5.06 -28.62 16.57
CA LEU A 486 4.95 -27.76 17.76
C LEU A 486 4.34 -28.44 19.01
N GLY A 487 3.55 -29.50 18.81
CA GLY A 487 2.94 -30.30 19.87
C GLY A 487 3.84 -31.38 20.49
N VAL A 488 5.06 -31.61 19.97
CA VAL A 488 6.03 -32.53 20.58
C VAL A 488 6.80 -31.77 21.66
N ASP A 489 7.61 -30.80 21.24
CA ASP A 489 8.31 -29.87 22.12
C ASP A 489 8.71 -28.60 21.35
N ARG A 490 9.20 -27.57 22.07
CA ARG A 490 9.55 -26.27 21.50
C ARG A 490 10.90 -26.26 20.76
N HIS A 491 11.85 -27.12 21.16
CA HIS A 491 13.20 -27.18 20.61
C HIS A 491 13.20 -27.83 19.23
N SER A 492 12.68 -29.05 19.07
CA SER A 492 12.60 -29.69 17.75
C SER A 492 11.63 -28.96 16.79
N ALA A 493 10.63 -28.24 17.31
CA ALA A 493 9.82 -27.33 16.49
C ALA A 493 10.59 -26.08 16.02
N LEU A 494 11.54 -25.56 16.80
CA LEU A 494 12.41 -24.46 16.38
C LEU A 494 13.44 -24.93 15.37
N GLU A 495 14.09 -26.06 15.63
CA GLU A 495 15.06 -26.73 14.76
C GLU A 495 14.45 -26.98 13.37
N ALA A 496 13.32 -27.70 13.29
CA ALA A 496 12.63 -27.97 12.03
C ALA A 496 12.25 -26.70 11.24
N LEU A 497 11.98 -25.58 11.93
CA LEU A 497 11.69 -24.30 11.30
C LEU A 497 12.97 -23.59 10.80
N GLN A 498 14.05 -23.62 11.59
CA GLN A 498 15.36 -23.13 11.15
C GLN A 498 15.84 -23.88 9.91
N ASP A 499 15.65 -25.20 9.89
CA ASP A 499 15.97 -26.09 8.79
C ASP A 499 15.16 -25.81 7.51
N ALA A 500 13.83 -25.66 7.66
CA ALA A 500 12.96 -25.26 6.54
C ALA A 500 13.35 -23.88 5.99
N PHE A 501 13.71 -22.94 6.87
CA PHE A 501 14.11 -21.59 6.50
C PHE A 501 15.50 -21.53 5.85
N LYS A 502 16.43 -22.40 6.27
CA LYS A 502 17.75 -22.60 5.64
C LYS A 502 17.58 -23.12 4.21
N ARG A 503 16.83 -24.21 4.02
CA ARG A 503 16.54 -24.78 2.69
C ARG A 503 15.87 -23.77 1.75
N SER A 504 14.89 -23.02 2.26
CA SER A 504 14.22 -21.93 1.53
C SER A 504 15.21 -20.84 1.07
N SER A 505 16.14 -20.46 1.95
CA SER A 505 17.20 -19.48 1.65
C SER A 505 18.23 -20.00 0.66
N GLU A 506 18.63 -21.27 0.76
CA GLU A 506 19.58 -21.94 -0.16
C GLU A 506 19.02 -22.05 -1.58
N ARG A 507 17.71 -22.33 -1.70
CA ARG A 507 16.95 -22.31 -2.95
C ARG A 507 16.65 -20.90 -3.48
N ARG A 508 16.98 -19.85 -2.71
CA ARG A 508 16.74 -18.43 -3.01
C ARG A 508 15.24 -18.07 -3.14
N GLU A 509 14.40 -18.77 -2.39
CA GLU A 509 12.98 -18.44 -2.21
C GLU A 509 12.84 -17.15 -1.36
N GLU A 510 11.66 -16.50 -1.37
CA GLU A 510 11.45 -15.23 -0.66
C GLU A 510 11.35 -15.40 0.88
N GLY A 511 11.31 -16.65 1.37
CA GLY A 511 11.12 -17.04 2.76
C GLY A 511 9.94 -18.00 2.94
N LEU A 512 9.29 -17.95 4.09
CA LEU A 512 8.22 -18.89 4.48
C LEU A 512 6.93 -18.19 4.91
N VAL A 513 5.79 -18.88 4.76
CA VAL A 513 4.49 -18.54 5.36
C VAL A 513 4.07 -19.66 6.32
N LEU A 514 3.99 -19.32 7.60
CA LEU A 514 3.61 -20.24 8.67
C LEU A 514 2.08 -20.20 8.89
N LYS A 515 1.45 -21.37 8.89
CA LYS A 515 0.00 -21.56 9.12
C LYS A 515 -0.21 -22.68 10.14
N ALA A 516 -0.99 -22.45 11.20
CA ALA A 516 -1.44 -23.55 12.07
C ALA A 516 -2.39 -24.48 11.32
N ALA A 517 -2.26 -25.79 11.50
CA ALA A 517 -3.12 -26.80 10.89
C ALA A 517 -4.61 -26.58 11.20
N GLU A 518 -4.92 -26.09 12.40
CA GLU A 518 -6.26 -25.76 12.88
C GLU A 518 -6.80 -24.40 12.36
N SER A 519 -5.99 -23.60 11.65
CA SER A 519 -6.37 -22.22 11.32
C SER A 519 -7.50 -22.16 10.27
N THR A 520 -8.63 -21.57 10.66
CA THR A 520 -9.68 -21.17 9.71
C THR A 520 -9.23 -19.96 8.90
N TYR A 521 -9.84 -19.73 7.73
CA TYR A 521 -9.47 -18.64 6.85
C TYR A 521 -9.93 -17.27 7.37
N THR A 522 -11.10 -17.21 8.00
CA THR A 522 -11.79 -15.96 8.37
C THR A 522 -11.70 -15.62 9.85
N ASN A 523 -11.72 -16.62 10.73
CA ASN A 523 -11.54 -16.46 12.16
C ASN A 523 -10.16 -16.98 12.58
N MET A 524 -9.16 -16.13 12.36
CA MET A 524 -7.76 -16.42 12.67
C MET A 524 -7.49 -16.36 14.18
N ARG A 525 -7.83 -17.44 14.89
CA ARG A 525 -7.37 -17.74 16.26
C ARG A 525 -5.83 -17.66 16.38
N TRP A 526 -5.15 -17.95 15.28
CA TRP A 526 -3.72 -17.72 15.07
C TRP A 526 -3.55 -16.99 13.74
N GLN A 527 -2.80 -15.89 13.70
CA GLN A 527 -2.48 -15.20 12.44
C GLN A 527 -1.46 -16.01 11.65
N TRP A 528 -1.50 -15.92 10.31
CA TRP A 528 -0.39 -16.45 9.51
C TRP A 528 0.85 -15.59 9.73
N VAL A 529 2.03 -16.20 9.82
CA VAL A 529 3.29 -15.47 10.03
C VAL A 529 4.17 -15.61 8.80
N LYS A 530 4.58 -14.50 8.19
CA LYS A 530 5.61 -14.51 7.15
C LYS A 530 7.00 -14.30 7.77
N LEU A 531 7.90 -15.23 7.49
CA LEU A 531 9.30 -15.23 7.92
C LEU A 531 10.19 -15.03 6.69
N LYS A 532 11.19 -14.16 6.80
CA LYS A 532 12.06 -13.75 5.69
C LYS A 532 13.48 -13.47 6.14
N LYS A 533 14.44 -13.67 5.24
CA LYS A 533 15.85 -13.26 5.38
C LYS A 533 15.95 -11.79 5.83
N ASP A 534 15.32 -10.88 5.10
CA ASP A 534 15.36 -9.43 5.39
C ASP A 534 14.56 -8.98 6.63
N TYR A 535 13.81 -9.86 7.29
CA TYR A 535 13.06 -9.51 8.50
C TYR A 535 13.83 -9.78 9.79
N ILE A 536 14.93 -10.53 9.71
CA ILE A 536 15.82 -10.85 10.82
C ILE A 536 17.02 -9.89 10.74
N PRO A 537 17.45 -9.26 11.86
CA PRO A 537 18.64 -8.42 11.88
C PRO A 537 19.87 -9.14 11.30
N ASN A 538 20.72 -8.40 10.59
CA ASN A 538 22.00 -8.84 10.03
C ASN A 538 21.95 -10.02 9.02
N LEU A 539 20.78 -10.57 8.68
CA LEU A 539 20.64 -11.62 7.66
C LEU A 539 20.27 -11.10 6.26
N GLY A 540 19.81 -9.85 6.13
CA GLY A 540 19.51 -9.23 4.83
C GLY A 540 20.77 -8.99 3.97
N ASP A 541 20.57 -8.74 2.68
CA ASP A 541 21.69 -8.45 1.76
C ASP A 541 22.19 -7.03 2.01
N CYS A 542 23.42 -6.91 2.53
CA CYS A 542 23.99 -5.65 3.02
C CYS A 542 25.22 -5.24 2.20
N ILE A 543 25.30 -3.97 1.81
CA ILE A 543 26.37 -3.39 1.00
C ILE A 543 26.66 -1.93 1.41
N ASP A 544 27.89 -1.48 1.14
CA ASP A 544 28.26 -0.06 1.25
C ASP A 544 27.99 0.66 -0.08
N LEU A 545 27.13 1.69 -0.03
CA LEU A 545 26.84 2.61 -1.13
C LEU A 545 27.08 4.06 -0.69
N VAL A 546 26.72 5.04 -1.53
CA VAL A 546 27.01 6.45 -1.28
C VAL A 546 25.74 7.24 -1.01
N LEU A 547 25.71 7.95 0.12
CA LEU A 547 24.70 8.93 0.49
C LEU A 547 24.97 10.27 -0.23
N LEU A 548 23.94 10.77 -0.92
CA LEU A 548 24.04 11.89 -1.86
C LEU A 548 23.05 13.04 -1.57
N GLY A 549 21.96 12.77 -0.85
CA GLY A 549 20.95 13.78 -0.54
C GLY A 549 19.91 13.32 0.47
N ALA A 550 19.00 14.23 0.86
CA ALA A 550 17.96 14.00 1.84
C ALA A 550 16.64 14.69 1.45
N GLY A 551 15.53 14.20 2.02
CA GLY A 551 14.18 14.73 1.80
C GLY A 551 13.16 14.18 2.79
N TRP A 552 11.89 14.47 2.50
CA TRP A 552 10.73 14.10 3.32
C TRP A 552 9.84 13.07 2.59
N ASP A 553 9.16 12.23 3.36
CA ASP A 553 8.25 11.18 2.86
C ASP A 553 7.07 11.03 3.82
N ILE A 554 5.86 11.25 3.30
CA ILE A 554 4.67 11.40 4.14
C ILE A 554 4.42 10.16 5.02
N ASP A 555 4.43 8.94 4.48
CA ASP A 555 4.15 7.75 5.28
C ASP A 555 5.17 7.56 6.40
N ARG A 556 6.46 7.79 6.13
CA ARG A 556 7.48 7.71 7.17
C ARG A 556 7.35 8.82 8.22
N ALA A 557 7.05 10.05 7.80
CA ALA A 557 6.79 11.17 8.71
C ALA A 557 5.61 10.89 9.64
N ARG A 558 4.57 10.20 9.14
CA ARG A 558 3.40 9.75 9.92
C ARG A 558 3.75 8.69 10.95
N GLU A 559 4.55 7.67 10.60
CA GLU A 559 5.04 6.68 11.57
C GLU A 559 5.85 7.33 12.70
N LEU A 560 6.66 8.32 12.36
CA LEU A 560 7.54 9.04 13.29
C LEU A 560 6.84 10.18 14.04
N ARG A 561 5.62 10.58 13.63
CA ARG A 561 4.86 11.74 14.14
C ARG A 561 5.67 13.05 14.06
N VAL A 562 6.39 13.25 12.96
CA VAL A 562 7.15 14.49 12.66
C VAL A 562 6.50 15.26 11.52
N ASP A 563 6.58 16.59 11.53
CA ASP A 563 6.20 17.43 10.38
C ASP A 563 7.30 17.51 9.30
N THR A 564 7.12 18.39 8.32
CA THR A 564 8.04 18.68 7.19
C THR A 564 9.35 19.34 7.61
N SER A 565 9.59 19.66 8.88
CA SER A 565 10.90 20.16 9.31
C SER A 565 11.98 19.06 9.42
N VAL A 566 11.61 17.78 9.44
CA VAL A 566 12.53 16.64 9.63
C VAL A 566 12.79 15.91 8.30
N PHE A 567 14.04 15.72 7.91
CA PHE A 567 14.38 14.76 6.86
C PHE A 567 14.13 13.32 7.35
N THR A 568 13.27 12.60 6.64
CA THR A 568 12.89 11.21 6.92
C THR A 568 13.49 10.21 5.94
N THR A 569 14.07 10.71 4.84
CA THR A 569 14.37 9.92 3.65
C THR A 569 15.70 10.37 3.05
N PHE A 570 16.51 9.39 2.66
CA PHE A 570 17.88 9.59 2.21
C PHE A 570 18.08 8.99 0.81
N TYR A 571 18.90 9.64 0.00
CA TYR A 571 19.09 9.33 -1.42
C TYR A 571 20.44 8.65 -1.60
N ILE A 572 20.41 7.41 -2.11
CA ILE A 572 21.56 6.52 -2.17
C ILE A 572 21.90 6.23 -3.63
N GLY A 573 23.18 6.25 -3.97
CA GLY A 573 23.69 6.01 -5.32
C GLY A 573 25.02 5.26 -5.37
N VAL A 574 25.49 5.02 -6.58
CA VAL A 574 26.70 4.25 -6.89
C VAL A 574 27.60 5.01 -7.87
N LEU A 575 28.92 4.88 -7.70
CA LEU A 575 29.91 5.53 -8.57
C LEU A 575 30.04 4.78 -9.90
N THR A 576 29.74 5.45 -11.02
CA THR A 576 29.78 4.81 -12.36
C THR A 576 31.12 5.01 -13.08
N ASN A 577 31.68 6.21 -13.10
CA ASN A 577 32.93 6.52 -13.82
C ASN A 577 34.21 6.23 -12.99
N SER A 578 34.19 5.20 -12.13
CA SER A 578 35.19 4.99 -11.07
C SER A 578 36.65 4.93 -11.54
N GLU A 579 36.91 4.39 -12.74
CA GLU A 579 38.26 4.31 -13.31
C GLU A 579 38.79 5.68 -13.72
N ARG A 580 37.92 6.52 -14.31
CA ARG A 580 38.27 7.88 -14.76
C ARG A 580 38.51 8.81 -13.57
N VAL A 581 37.77 8.60 -12.48
CA VAL A 581 37.98 9.28 -11.18
C VAL A 581 39.29 8.86 -10.53
N LYS A 582 39.60 7.56 -10.45
CA LYS A 582 40.89 7.05 -9.94
C LYS A 582 42.07 7.65 -10.71
N ASN A 583 41.94 7.75 -12.03
CA ASN A 583 42.93 8.36 -12.92
C ASN A 583 42.90 9.91 -12.93
N ARG A 584 42.10 10.56 -12.06
CA ARG A 584 41.91 12.02 -11.94
C ARG A 584 41.53 12.73 -13.25
N ARG A 585 40.92 12.02 -14.21
CA ARG A 585 40.52 12.55 -15.53
C ARG A 585 39.14 13.19 -15.54
N GLU A 586 38.26 12.79 -14.63
CA GLU A 586 36.88 13.26 -14.55
C GLU A 586 36.44 13.49 -13.10
N MET A 587 35.47 14.39 -12.93
CA MET A 587 34.73 14.56 -11.69
C MET A 587 33.82 13.34 -11.44
N PRO A 588 33.61 12.90 -10.18
CA PRO A 588 32.75 11.76 -9.88
C PRO A 588 31.34 11.88 -10.46
N HIS A 589 30.83 10.80 -11.04
CA HIS A 589 29.45 10.66 -11.48
C HIS A 589 28.75 9.55 -10.69
N PHE A 590 27.61 9.90 -10.07
CA PHE A 590 26.79 8.96 -9.32
C PHE A 590 25.43 8.73 -9.98
N GLU A 591 25.07 7.47 -10.22
CA GLU A 591 23.67 7.13 -10.50
C GLU A 591 22.94 6.96 -9.17
N ILE A 592 21.91 7.77 -8.93
CA ILE A 592 21.08 7.70 -7.72
C ILE A 592 20.11 6.54 -7.93
N LEU A 593 20.35 5.43 -7.23
CA LEU A 593 19.65 4.18 -7.42
C LEU A 593 18.29 4.18 -6.73
N PHE A 594 18.20 4.67 -5.50
CA PHE A 594 16.97 4.59 -4.71
C PHE A 594 16.89 5.60 -3.55
N ARG A 595 15.67 5.76 -3.03
CA ARG A 595 15.36 6.45 -1.78
C ARG A 595 15.22 5.43 -0.64
N SER A 596 15.81 5.69 0.52
CA SER A 596 15.56 4.90 1.74
C SER A 596 14.97 5.78 2.84
N SER A 597 13.74 5.47 3.26
CA SER A 597 13.06 6.10 4.40
C SER A 597 13.12 5.26 5.68
N TYR A 598 13.73 4.07 5.62
CA TYR A 598 13.64 3.04 6.67
C TYR A 598 15.04 2.49 7.04
N GLY A 599 15.10 1.72 8.12
CA GLY A 599 16.35 1.24 8.72
C GLY A 599 16.65 2.03 9.99
N LEU A 600 16.98 3.31 9.84
CA LEU A 600 17.32 4.20 10.95
C LEU A 600 16.24 4.32 12.04
N ASP A 601 16.70 4.36 13.29
CA ASP A 601 15.90 4.70 14.47
C ASP A 601 15.75 6.23 14.66
N ARG A 602 15.04 6.64 15.71
CA ARG A 602 14.75 8.06 15.99
C ARG A 602 16.00 8.85 16.41
N SER A 603 16.92 8.22 17.11
CA SER A 603 18.18 8.79 17.62
C SER A 603 19.16 9.01 16.48
N GLN A 604 19.29 8.03 15.58
CA GLN A 604 20.09 8.15 14.34
C GLN A 604 19.53 9.23 13.43
N LEU A 605 18.21 9.24 13.20
CA LEU A 605 17.53 10.28 12.43
C LEU A 605 17.75 11.68 13.04
N GLU A 606 17.75 11.79 14.37
CA GLU A 606 18.04 13.03 15.08
C GLU A 606 19.47 13.51 14.82
N VAL A 607 20.47 12.67 15.07
CA VAL A 607 21.88 12.99 14.85
C VAL A 607 22.13 13.42 13.39
N TYR A 608 21.56 12.70 12.42
CA TYR A 608 21.75 13.01 11.00
C TYR A 608 21.02 14.29 10.56
N ASN A 609 19.84 14.59 11.13
CA ASN A 609 19.18 15.88 10.92
C ASN A 609 19.98 17.04 11.52
N GLU A 610 20.55 16.87 12.73
CA GLU A 610 21.44 17.90 13.32
C GLU A 610 22.73 18.07 12.52
N TYR A 611 23.30 17.01 11.94
CA TYR A 611 24.50 17.09 11.12
C TYR A 611 24.28 17.89 9.83
N ILE A 612 23.15 17.68 9.13
CA ILE A 612 22.79 18.48 7.96
C ILE A 612 22.46 19.92 8.39
N ARG A 613 21.67 20.09 9.46
CA ARG A 613 21.24 21.42 9.96
C ARG A 613 22.39 22.31 10.39
N HIS A 614 23.38 21.77 11.10
CA HIS A 614 24.54 22.52 11.57
C HIS A 614 25.69 22.54 10.53
N GLY A 615 25.44 22.12 9.28
CA GLY A 615 26.42 22.18 8.19
C GLY A 615 27.60 21.22 8.31
N ARG A 616 27.59 20.31 9.30
CA ARG A 616 28.59 19.21 9.41
C ARG A 616 28.53 18.30 8.18
N TRP A 617 27.31 18.03 7.71
CA TRP A 617 27.04 17.52 6.38
C TRP A 617 26.54 18.69 5.53
N ALA A 618 27.48 19.50 5.04
CA ALA A 618 27.18 20.65 4.20
C ALA A 618 26.29 20.22 3.02
N SER A 619 25.19 20.95 2.81
CA SER A 619 24.17 20.61 1.80
C SER A 619 23.65 21.87 1.12
N LYS A 620 23.01 21.71 -0.04
CA LYS A 620 22.35 22.77 -0.80
C LYS A 620 20.92 22.38 -1.15
N PRO A 621 19.95 23.31 -1.20
CA PRO A 621 18.58 23.02 -1.66
C PRO A 621 18.61 22.38 -3.05
N PHE A 622 17.79 21.35 -3.26
CA PHE A 622 17.52 20.84 -4.60
C PHE A 622 16.46 21.73 -5.24
N ASP A 623 16.83 22.43 -6.31
CA ASP A 623 15.88 23.19 -7.11
C ASP A 623 14.98 22.21 -7.89
N LYS A 624 13.68 22.19 -7.55
CA LYS A 624 12.68 21.36 -8.24
C LYS A 624 12.35 21.91 -9.63
N ASP A 625 12.58 23.20 -9.86
CA ASP A 625 12.05 23.98 -10.96
C ASP A 625 13.13 24.37 -12.02
N ASP A 626 14.44 24.28 -11.71
CA ASP A 626 15.54 24.36 -12.70
C ASP A 626 15.36 23.27 -13.80
N PRO A 627 15.03 23.64 -15.06
CA PRO A 627 14.82 22.66 -16.13
C PRO A 627 16.10 21.94 -16.55
N PHE A 628 17.26 22.55 -16.31
CA PHE A 628 18.57 22.05 -16.72
C PHE A 628 19.30 21.28 -15.61
N LYS A 629 18.87 21.46 -14.34
CA LYS A 629 19.35 20.78 -13.11
C LYS A 629 20.86 20.79 -12.90
N ARG A 630 21.55 21.78 -13.49
CA ARG A 630 23.01 21.75 -13.70
C ARG A 630 23.74 23.07 -13.42
N ARG A 631 23.05 24.21 -13.26
CA ARG A 631 23.73 25.52 -13.27
C ARG A 631 24.10 26.10 -11.90
N LEU A 632 23.43 25.73 -10.80
CA LEU A 632 23.57 26.44 -9.52
C LEU A 632 24.09 25.60 -8.34
N LEU A 633 24.08 24.25 -8.43
CA LEU A 633 24.39 23.41 -7.25
C LEU A 633 25.88 23.38 -6.87
N GLY A 634 26.83 23.65 -7.77
CA GLY A 634 28.27 23.73 -7.46
C GLY A 634 28.76 22.64 -6.50
N LEU A 635 28.55 21.38 -6.88
CA LEU A 635 28.93 20.18 -6.12
C LEU A 635 30.32 19.70 -6.58
N SER A 636 31.00 18.89 -5.77
CA SER A 636 32.24 18.19 -6.16
C SER A 636 32.00 16.95 -7.03
N TRP A 637 30.77 16.75 -7.50
CA TRP A 637 30.29 15.57 -8.22
C TRP A 637 29.11 15.89 -9.14
N THR A 638 28.88 15.03 -10.13
CA THR A 638 27.69 15.03 -11.00
C THR A 638 26.82 13.81 -10.69
N TYR A 639 25.56 13.84 -11.14
CA TYR A 639 24.64 12.72 -10.91
C TYR A 639 23.66 12.51 -12.06
N THR A 640 23.08 11.32 -12.07
CA THR A 640 21.86 10.97 -12.82
C THR A 640 20.78 10.56 -11.81
N LEU A 641 19.59 11.14 -11.94
CA LEU A 641 18.41 10.82 -11.14
C LEU A 641 17.44 10.02 -12.03
N GLN A 642 16.98 8.86 -11.57
CA GLN A 642 16.05 8.02 -12.33
C GLN A 642 14.74 8.74 -12.67
N ARG A 643 14.18 8.44 -13.83
CA ARG A 643 12.89 8.97 -14.29
C ARG A 643 11.77 8.53 -13.34
N GLY A 644 10.94 9.46 -12.91
CA GLY A 644 9.82 9.20 -11.98
C GLY A 644 10.20 9.13 -10.50
N MET A 645 11.47 9.14 -10.12
CA MET A 645 11.87 9.27 -8.71
C MET A 645 11.54 10.69 -8.21
N THR A 646 10.82 10.78 -7.08
CA THR A 646 10.60 12.03 -6.34
C THR A 646 11.95 12.70 -6.03
N PRO A 647 12.20 13.94 -6.47
CA PRO A 647 13.48 14.61 -6.23
C PRO A 647 13.74 14.82 -4.73
N PRO A 648 15.01 14.87 -4.30
CA PRO A 648 15.36 15.22 -2.92
C PRO A 648 14.95 16.66 -2.59
N SER A 649 15.01 17.00 -1.31
CA SER A 649 14.88 18.38 -0.84
C SER A 649 16.24 19.09 -0.75
N VAL A 650 17.29 18.33 -0.43
CA VAL A 650 18.69 18.82 -0.40
C VAL A 650 19.66 17.80 -0.98
N MET A 651 20.72 18.29 -1.61
CA MET A 651 21.89 17.52 -2.06
C MET A 651 23.07 17.80 -1.14
N LEU A 652 23.85 16.78 -0.79
CA LEU A 652 25.07 16.95 0.00
C LEU A 652 26.19 17.54 -0.86
N VAL A 653 26.98 18.47 -0.32
CA VAL A 653 28.11 19.06 -1.05
C VAL A 653 29.23 18.04 -1.26
N GLN A 654 29.43 17.14 -0.28
CA GLN A 654 30.36 16.00 -0.37
C GLN A 654 29.58 14.68 -0.22
N PRO A 655 29.91 13.63 -1.00
CA PRO A 655 29.32 12.30 -0.81
C PRO A 655 29.81 11.63 0.47
N ILE A 656 29.00 10.73 1.05
CA ILE A 656 29.32 10.05 2.32
C ILE A 656 29.08 8.54 2.18
N CYS A 657 29.92 7.68 2.77
CA CYS A 657 29.70 6.23 2.74
C CYS A 657 28.53 5.81 3.66
N ALA A 658 27.68 4.91 3.16
CA ALA A 658 26.45 4.48 3.82
C ALA A 658 26.19 2.98 3.64
N GLU A 659 26.09 2.28 4.78
CA GLU A 659 25.75 0.87 4.88
C GLU A 659 24.23 0.69 4.70
N VAL A 660 23.83 -0.07 3.68
CA VAL A 660 22.41 -0.26 3.30
C VAL A 660 22.09 -1.75 3.13
N MET A 661 20.92 -2.16 3.66
CA MET A 661 20.45 -3.54 3.64
C MET A 661 19.12 -3.68 2.87
N GLY A 662 19.00 -4.72 2.05
CA GLY A 662 17.82 -5.06 1.27
C GLY A 662 17.38 -6.52 1.38
N ALA A 663 16.37 -6.85 0.58
CA ALA A 663 15.73 -8.17 0.50
C ALA A 663 16.02 -8.82 -0.87
N GLY A 664 17.30 -9.03 -1.17
CA GLY A 664 17.80 -9.31 -2.51
C GLY A 664 17.89 -8.08 -3.41
N PHE A 665 18.31 -8.31 -4.65
CA PHE A 665 18.51 -7.29 -5.68
C PHE A 665 17.42 -7.37 -6.76
N GLN A 666 17.22 -6.28 -7.50
CA GLN A 666 16.44 -6.26 -8.74
C GLN A 666 17.15 -5.40 -9.80
N ARG A 667 17.09 -5.79 -11.09
CA ARG A 667 17.68 -4.99 -12.17
C ARG A 667 16.86 -3.73 -12.40
N LEU A 668 17.53 -2.60 -12.61
CA LEU A 668 16.88 -1.32 -12.83
C LEU A 668 16.22 -1.25 -14.23
N PRO A 669 15.00 -0.71 -14.35
CA PRO A 669 14.32 -0.61 -15.64
C PRO A 669 15.10 0.26 -16.63
N GLY A 670 15.51 -0.33 -17.75
CA GLY A 670 16.29 0.36 -18.79
C GLY A 670 17.76 0.62 -18.47
N SER A 671 18.31 0.00 -17.41
CA SER A 671 19.72 0.09 -17.02
C SER A 671 20.32 -1.30 -16.80
N GLU A 672 21.65 -1.41 -16.93
CA GLU A 672 22.41 -2.63 -16.59
C GLU A 672 22.68 -2.74 -15.07
N LEU A 673 22.46 -1.65 -14.33
CA LEU A 673 22.64 -1.61 -12.88
C LEU A 673 21.53 -2.36 -12.14
N TYR A 674 21.84 -2.74 -10.89
CA TYR A 674 20.91 -3.33 -9.94
C TYR A 674 20.68 -2.40 -8.75
N GLU A 675 19.51 -2.50 -8.13
CA GLU A 675 19.20 -1.87 -6.84
C GLU A 675 18.87 -2.91 -5.75
N LEU A 676 18.99 -2.50 -4.48
CA LEU A 676 18.49 -3.28 -3.35
C LEU A 676 16.97 -3.19 -3.28
N ARG A 677 16.30 -4.34 -3.21
CA ARG A 677 14.84 -4.39 -3.04
C ARG A 677 14.47 -4.11 -1.58
N TRP A 678 13.50 -3.22 -1.34
CA TRP A 678 13.07 -2.75 0.00
C TRP A 678 14.20 -2.16 0.88
N PRO A 679 15.00 -1.18 0.37
CA PRO A 679 16.27 -0.77 0.93
C PRO A 679 16.15 -0.02 2.27
N ARG A 680 17.05 -0.31 3.20
CA ARG A 680 17.10 0.24 4.56
C ARG A 680 18.51 0.73 4.90
N LEU A 681 18.65 2.02 5.18
CA LEU A 681 19.88 2.62 5.68
C LEU A 681 20.16 2.14 7.11
N GLN A 682 21.24 1.38 7.30
CA GLN A 682 21.66 0.87 8.62
C GLN A 682 22.52 1.92 9.35
N LYS A 683 23.52 2.45 8.64
CA LYS A 683 24.55 3.34 9.19
C LYS A 683 25.08 4.28 8.11
N VAL A 684 25.34 5.52 8.48
CA VAL A 684 26.19 6.45 7.71
C VAL A 684 27.51 6.57 8.45
N HIS A 685 28.63 6.46 7.73
CA HIS A 685 29.98 6.53 8.29
C HIS A 685 30.48 7.97 8.33
N ALA A 686 31.32 8.31 9.31
CA ALA A 686 32.10 9.54 9.21
C ALA A 686 33.20 9.37 8.15
N PRO A 687 33.59 10.41 7.40
CA PRO A 687 34.68 10.33 6.41
C PRO A 687 36.05 9.92 6.98
N SER A 688 36.22 10.01 8.30
CA SER A 688 37.36 9.48 9.06
C SER A 688 37.37 7.96 9.21
N ASP A 689 36.19 7.34 9.17
CA ASP A 689 35.98 5.94 9.53
C ASP A 689 35.85 5.05 8.28
N ARG A 690 35.27 5.62 7.22
CA ARG A 690 35.12 5.03 5.88
C ARG A 690 34.79 6.13 4.87
N SER A 691 35.64 6.30 3.87
CA SER A 691 35.44 7.22 2.75
C SER A 691 34.36 6.73 1.79
N TRP A 692 33.68 7.64 1.10
CA TRP A 692 32.77 7.28 0.00
C TRP A 692 33.49 6.55 -1.15
N THR A 693 34.82 6.68 -1.25
CA THR A 693 35.66 5.96 -2.23
C THR A 693 35.82 4.47 -1.94
N GLU A 694 35.43 4.01 -0.74
CA GLU A 694 35.44 2.58 -0.34
C GLU A 694 34.09 1.89 -0.60
N ALA A 695 33.03 2.65 -0.90
CA ALA A 695 31.74 2.10 -1.29
C ALA A 695 31.83 1.38 -2.64
N LEU A 696 30.85 0.51 -2.94
CA LEU A 696 30.84 -0.24 -4.20
C LEU A 696 30.81 0.69 -5.42
N THR A 697 31.57 0.32 -6.45
CA THR A 697 31.45 0.88 -7.80
C THR A 697 30.33 0.17 -8.55
N ALA A 698 29.86 0.74 -9.66
CA ALA A 698 28.84 0.13 -10.52
C ALA A 698 29.17 -1.33 -10.90
N GLN A 699 30.42 -1.61 -11.30
CA GLN A 699 30.86 -2.95 -11.68
C GLN A 699 30.86 -3.93 -10.49
N ALA A 700 31.31 -3.48 -9.31
CA ALA A 700 31.29 -4.30 -8.10
C ALA A 700 29.86 -4.61 -7.65
N LEU A 701 28.96 -3.63 -7.72
CA LEU A 701 27.53 -3.78 -7.42
C LEU A 701 26.86 -4.82 -8.33
N ILE A 702 27.14 -4.81 -9.64
CA ILE A 702 26.67 -5.84 -10.58
C ILE A 702 27.17 -7.23 -10.16
N SER A 703 28.47 -7.37 -9.83
CA SER A 703 29.05 -8.64 -9.38
C SER A 703 28.41 -9.16 -8.08
N THR A 704 28.17 -8.29 -7.10
CA THR A 704 27.48 -8.64 -5.85
C THR A 704 26.02 -9.04 -6.09
N ALA A 705 25.30 -8.32 -6.96
CA ALA A 705 23.94 -8.66 -7.35
C ALA A 705 23.87 -10.04 -8.02
N HIS A 706 24.75 -10.31 -8.98
CA HIS A 706 24.86 -11.62 -9.65
C HIS A 706 25.14 -12.77 -8.65
N GLN A 707 26.05 -12.56 -7.69
CA GLN A 707 26.32 -13.54 -6.61
C GLN A 707 25.07 -13.77 -5.72
N SER A 708 24.34 -12.71 -5.38
CA SER A 708 23.11 -12.76 -4.59
C SER A 708 21.96 -13.47 -5.32
N LEU A 709 21.84 -13.30 -6.65
CA LEU A 709 20.83 -13.97 -7.48
C LEU A 709 21.23 -15.40 -7.90
N GLY A 710 22.50 -15.77 -7.70
CA GLY A 710 23.02 -17.11 -7.98
C GLY A 710 23.35 -17.33 -9.45
N TYR A 711 23.80 -16.28 -10.12
CA TYR A 711 24.26 -16.35 -11.50
C TYR A 711 25.64 -17.02 -11.54
N ASN A 712 25.90 -17.83 -12.57
CA ASN A 712 27.21 -18.45 -12.82
C ASN A 712 28.21 -17.37 -13.26
N ILE A 713 29.12 -16.98 -12.36
CA ILE A 713 30.15 -15.97 -12.65
C ILE A 713 31.37 -16.64 -13.27
N THR A 714 31.56 -16.44 -14.58
CA THR A 714 32.79 -16.87 -15.27
C THR A 714 34.00 -16.06 -14.80
N GLY A 715 35.09 -16.75 -14.44
CA GLY A 715 36.38 -16.11 -14.13
C GLY A 715 36.69 -15.91 -12.64
N LEU A 716 35.75 -16.17 -11.73
CA LEU A 716 36.08 -16.39 -10.32
C LEU A 716 35.97 -17.88 -10.00
N THR A 717 37.00 -18.44 -9.36
CA THR A 717 36.84 -19.69 -8.61
C THR A 717 35.76 -19.47 -7.55
N SER A 718 34.80 -20.39 -7.45
CA SER A 718 33.67 -20.23 -6.53
C SER A 718 34.17 -19.89 -5.12
N PRO A 719 33.77 -18.72 -4.55
CA PRO A 719 33.91 -18.51 -3.13
C PRO A 719 33.25 -19.66 -2.36
N ARG A 720 33.68 -19.87 -1.11
CA ARG A 720 33.19 -20.98 -0.27
C ARG A 720 31.67 -20.98 -0.19
N SER A 721 31.10 -22.17 0.01
CA SER A 721 29.69 -22.49 -0.23
C SER A 721 28.70 -21.50 0.42
N PRO A 722 27.44 -21.42 -0.07
CA PRO A 722 26.40 -20.60 0.57
C PRO A 722 26.22 -20.90 2.07
N ASP A 723 26.53 -22.14 2.47
CA ASP A 723 26.56 -22.59 3.85
C ASP A 723 27.61 -21.84 4.69
N ASP A 724 28.75 -21.44 4.12
CA ASP A 724 29.77 -20.62 4.79
C ASP A 724 29.33 -19.15 4.94
N SER A 725 28.55 -18.59 4.01
CA SER A 725 27.95 -17.25 4.18
C SER A 725 26.90 -17.25 5.30
N ILE A 726 26.01 -18.25 5.31
CA ILE A 726 25.00 -18.41 6.35
C ILE A 726 25.68 -18.70 7.71
N ARG A 727 26.61 -19.67 7.77
CA ARG A 727 27.36 -19.98 9.01
C ARG A 727 28.24 -18.83 9.47
N ALA A 728 28.80 -18.00 8.59
CA ALA A 728 29.52 -16.79 8.98
C ALA A 728 28.58 -15.73 9.58
N ALA A 729 27.37 -15.56 9.03
CA ALA A 729 26.36 -14.69 9.63
C ALA A 729 25.89 -15.19 11.01
N TRP A 730 25.74 -16.51 11.21
CA TRP A 730 25.47 -17.06 12.55
C TRP A 730 26.68 -16.97 13.49
N ARG A 731 27.92 -17.15 13.01
CA ARG A 731 29.16 -17.12 13.81
C ARG A 731 29.66 -15.72 14.15
N SER A 732 29.38 -14.70 13.34
CA SER A 732 29.76 -13.31 13.61
C SER A 732 29.23 -12.78 14.95
N SER A 733 28.16 -13.40 15.46
CA SER A 733 27.63 -13.31 16.83
C SER A 733 28.63 -13.57 17.97
N THR A 734 29.85 -14.04 17.67
CA THR A 734 30.78 -14.60 18.68
C THR A 734 32.20 -14.04 18.63
N SER A 735 32.52 -13.11 17.72
CA SER A 735 33.89 -12.59 17.57
C SER A 735 33.98 -11.12 17.11
N ILE A 736 33.08 -10.29 17.64
CA ILE A 736 33.41 -8.89 17.93
C ILE A 736 33.81 -8.84 19.40
N ALA A 737 34.91 -8.17 19.73
CA ALA A 737 35.43 -8.12 21.10
C ALA A 737 34.43 -7.46 22.06
N LEU A 738 34.43 -7.88 23.33
CA LEU A 738 33.56 -7.31 24.36
C LEU A 738 33.84 -5.81 24.53
N ILE A 739 32.88 -5.00 24.08
CA ILE A 739 32.56 -3.69 24.64
C ILE A 739 31.08 -3.76 24.97
N ASP A 740 30.70 -3.40 26.20
CA ASP A 740 29.31 -3.44 26.65
C ASP A 740 28.44 -2.50 25.80
N VAL A 741 27.77 -3.06 24.79
CA VAL A 741 26.56 -2.47 24.21
C VAL A 741 25.48 -2.64 25.28
N PRO A 742 24.96 -1.55 25.89
CA PRO A 742 23.89 -1.67 26.88
C PRO A 742 22.72 -2.42 26.26
N GLU A 743 22.09 -3.34 27.02
CA GLU A 743 20.99 -4.18 26.53
C GLU A 743 20.07 -3.37 25.61
N LEU A 744 19.97 -3.79 24.34
CA LEU A 744 18.99 -3.22 23.41
C LEU A 744 17.61 -3.66 23.90
N VAL A 745 17.05 -2.87 24.83
CA VAL A 745 15.72 -3.02 25.39
C VAL A 745 14.74 -2.92 24.23
N SER A 746 14.42 -4.09 23.68
CA SER A 746 13.51 -4.25 22.58
C SER A 746 12.22 -3.49 22.91
N PRO A 747 11.68 -2.66 22.00
CA PRO A 747 10.48 -1.88 22.26
C PRO A 747 9.39 -2.85 22.72
N PRO A 748 8.93 -2.76 23.99
CA PRO A 748 8.32 -3.91 24.64
C PRO A 748 7.03 -4.29 23.94
N SER A 749 6.82 -5.60 23.73
CA SER A 749 5.54 -6.16 23.28
C SER A 749 4.43 -5.51 24.11
N PRO A 750 3.40 -4.89 23.49
CA PRO A 750 2.78 -3.66 23.99
C PRO A 750 2.08 -3.80 25.35
N THR A 751 2.90 -3.74 26.40
CA THR A 751 2.56 -4.09 27.78
C THR A 751 1.93 -2.87 28.44
N ARG A 752 0.61 -2.74 28.21
CA ARG A 752 -0.23 -1.65 28.72
C ARG A 752 0.20 -0.27 28.19
N ARG A 753 -0.05 -0.03 26.89
CA ARG A 753 0.01 1.31 26.25
C ARG A 753 -0.39 2.41 27.23
N THR A 754 0.46 3.41 27.44
CA THR A 754 0.03 4.74 27.90
C THR A 754 -0.94 5.28 26.86
N ARG A 755 -2.25 5.25 27.16
CA ARG A 755 -3.34 5.57 26.21
C ARG A 755 -3.49 7.07 25.90
N SER A 756 -2.59 7.91 26.42
CA SER A 756 -2.53 9.35 26.18
C SER A 756 -1.53 9.66 25.07
N ALA A 757 -1.90 10.58 24.18
CA ALA A 757 -0.92 11.31 23.38
C ALA A 757 0.03 12.10 24.32
N PRO A 758 1.29 12.36 23.92
CA PRO A 758 2.17 13.24 24.69
C PRO A 758 1.59 14.66 24.74
N ASP A 759 1.72 15.33 25.89
CA ASP A 759 1.41 16.75 25.99
C ASP A 759 2.52 17.56 25.31
N LEU A 760 2.15 18.31 24.26
CA LEU A 760 3.10 19.17 23.55
C LEU A 760 3.58 20.34 24.42
N GLY A 761 2.89 20.65 25.52
CA GLY A 761 3.24 21.71 26.48
C GLY A 761 4.52 21.45 27.29
N GLU A 762 4.94 20.20 27.49
CA GLU A 762 6.17 19.92 28.25
C GLU A 762 7.45 20.20 27.44
N ILE A 763 7.41 20.09 26.11
CA ILE A 763 8.55 20.30 25.19
C ILE A 763 9.13 21.73 25.33
N TRP A 764 8.26 22.70 25.61
CA TRP A 764 8.60 24.10 25.80
C TRP A 764 9.44 24.36 27.06
N LYS A 765 9.46 23.43 28.02
CA LYS A 765 10.21 23.56 29.29
C LYS A 765 11.60 22.91 29.24
N THR A 766 11.91 22.18 28.17
CA THR A 766 13.14 21.35 28.06
C THR A 766 13.94 21.62 26.78
N SER A 767 13.66 22.74 26.09
CA SER A 767 14.43 23.20 24.94
C SER A 767 15.40 24.29 25.40
N PRO A 768 16.74 24.13 25.28
CA PRO A 768 17.66 25.23 25.52
C PRO A 768 17.48 26.30 24.45
N ASP A 769 17.73 27.56 24.81
CA ASP A 769 17.67 28.67 23.85
C ASP A 769 18.65 28.47 22.70
N THR A 770 18.24 28.91 21.51
CA THR A 770 19.11 28.87 20.33
C THR A 770 20.12 30.00 20.45
N PRO A 771 21.43 29.73 20.56
CA PRO A 771 22.42 30.77 20.79
C PRO A 771 22.41 31.77 19.63
N GLU A 772 22.24 33.04 19.95
CA GLU A 772 22.33 34.11 18.96
C GLU A 772 23.75 34.22 18.42
N ARG A 773 23.88 34.56 17.13
CA ARG A 773 25.21 34.80 16.54
C ARG A 773 25.78 36.08 17.15
N SER A 774 26.78 35.93 18.01
CA SER A 774 27.63 37.02 18.48
C SER A 774 28.13 37.83 17.28
N SER A 775 27.78 39.11 17.23
CA SER A 775 28.30 40.04 16.22
C SER A 775 29.83 40.14 16.35
N PRO A 776 30.58 40.28 15.25
CA PRO A 776 32.03 40.37 15.31
C PRO A 776 32.48 41.61 16.11
N GLN A 777 33.49 41.43 16.97
CA GLN A 777 34.02 42.50 17.80
C GLN A 777 34.60 43.62 16.93
N ARG A 778 34.19 44.86 17.20
CA ARG A 778 34.67 46.04 16.49
C ARG A 778 36.02 46.45 17.07
N LEU A 779 37.12 46.19 16.35
CA LEU A 779 38.42 46.77 16.71
C LEU A 779 38.30 48.31 16.71
N GLN A 780 38.98 48.95 17.67
CA GLN A 780 39.10 50.40 17.71
C GLN A 780 40.27 50.84 16.83
N SER A 781 40.01 51.75 15.90
CA SER A 781 41.02 52.65 15.33
C SER A 781 40.47 54.08 15.34
N ARG A 782 41.36 55.06 15.49
CA ARG A 782 40.99 56.48 15.62
C ARG A 782 40.59 57.06 14.26
N GLY A 783 39.60 57.97 14.27
CA GLY A 783 38.99 58.50 13.05
C GLY A 783 39.67 59.74 12.48
N VAL A 784 39.01 60.32 11.47
CA VAL A 784 39.08 61.71 10.99
C VAL A 784 37.70 62.03 10.39
N GLU A 785 37.29 63.30 10.41
CA GLU A 785 35.98 63.77 9.91
C GLU A 785 36.00 64.07 8.40
N SER A 786 34.83 63.98 7.74
CA SER A 786 34.29 64.95 6.75
C SER A 786 33.41 64.32 5.66
N GLY A 787 32.56 65.12 5.01
CA GLY A 787 32.09 64.87 3.63
C GLY A 787 30.60 64.62 3.43
N ARG A 788 29.85 65.67 3.05
CA ARG A 788 28.47 65.59 2.50
C ARG A 788 28.51 65.24 0.99
N LEU A 789 27.40 64.70 0.43
CA LEU A 789 26.60 65.25 -0.72
C LEU A 789 26.02 64.23 -1.73
N LEU A 790 24.82 64.57 -2.25
CA LEU A 790 24.16 64.16 -3.52
C LEU A 790 23.71 62.67 -3.65
N ARG A 791 22.51 62.30 -4.11
CA ARG A 791 21.72 62.62 -5.35
C ARG A 791 22.31 61.97 -6.62
N ASP A 792 21.55 61.45 -7.61
CA ASP A 792 20.11 61.15 -7.83
C ASP A 792 20.02 60.19 -9.06
N VAL A 793 18.84 60.04 -9.71
CA VAL A 793 18.64 59.65 -11.14
C VAL A 793 18.79 58.16 -11.51
N THR A 794 17.99 57.51 -12.39
CA THR A 794 16.55 57.55 -12.74
C THR A 794 16.14 56.19 -13.40
N SER A 795 14.86 56.10 -13.78
CA SER A 795 14.11 55.22 -14.72
C SER A 795 14.85 54.62 -15.96
N ASP A 796 14.25 53.78 -16.83
CA ASP A 796 12.84 53.72 -17.27
C ASP A 796 12.35 52.39 -17.91
N LYS A 797 11.08 52.43 -18.39
CA LYS A 797 10.24 51.52 -19.21
C LYS A 797 10.93 51.01 -20.51
N GLY A 798 10.38 50.07 -21.30
CA GLY A 798 9.07 49.38 -21.30
C GLY A 798 8.83 48.52 -22.56
N ASP A 799 7.55 48.37 -22.94
CA ASP A 799 6.96 47.76 -24.17
C ASP A 799 7.18 46.22 -24.38
N VAL A 800 6.22 45.34 -24.70
CA VAL A 800 4.80 45.34 -25.19
C VAL A 800 4.59 45.38 -26.72
N VAL A 801 4.06 44.27 -27.26
CA VAL A 801 3.25 44.05 -28.51
C VAL A 801 3.35 42.56 -28.90
N THR A 802 2.40 41.84 -29.54
CA THR A 802 0.99 41.48 -29.25
C THR A 802 0.50 40.55 -30.40
N VAL A 803 0.07 39.30 -30.09
CA VAL A 803 -0.84 38.42 -30.89
C VAL A 803 -0.24 37.91 -32.24
N VAL A 804 -0.43 36.67 -32.75
CA VAL A 804 -1.64 35.95 -33.22
C VAL A 804 -1.49 34.40 -33.11
N SER A 805 -2.64 33.71 -33.10
CA SER A 805 -2.94 32.26 -32.89
C SER A 805 -2.27 31.17 -33.75
N GLY A 806 -2.26 29.92 -33.24
CA GLY A 806 -2.32 28.70 -34.08
C GLY A 806 -2.13 27.34 -33.36
N GLY A 807 -3.13 26.44 -33.46
CA GLY A 807 -2.93 24.97 -33.51
C GLY A 807 -2.71 24.12 -32.24
N GLU A 808 -3.80 23.56 -31.70
CA GLU A 808 -4.03 22.13 -31.36
C GLU A 808 -2.92 21.20 -30.78
N GLU A 809 -3.26 20.56 -29.63
CA GLU A 809 -3.04 19.15 -29.22
C GLU A 809 -1.60 18.54 -29.18
N ASP A 810 -1.19 17.68 -28.22
CA ASP A 810 -1.96 16.89 -27.25
C ASP A 810 -1.21 16.44 -25.93
N LYS A 811 -1.98 15.83 -25.02
CA LYS A 811 -1.73 14.93 -23.84
C LYS A 811 -0.40 14.11 -23.78
N GLU A 812 0.11 13.50 -22.68
CA GLU A 812 -0.20 13.46 -21.22
C GLU A 812 0.84 12.69 -20.33
N ASN A 813 1.10 13.22 -19.12
CA ASN A 813 1.13 12.60 -17.76
C ASN A 813 2.05 11.43 -17.27
N GLU A 814 2.18 11.43 -15.92
CA GLU A 814 3.01 10.66 -14.95
C GLU A 814 2.84 9.11 -14.83
N GLU A 815 3.69 8.49 -13.98
CA GLU A 815 3.62 7.09 -13.53
C GLU A 815 3.91 6.86 -12.03
N GLU A 816 3.42 5.72 -11.50
CA GLU A 816 4.10 4.97 -10.43
C GLU A 816 4.98 3.87 -11.04
N GLY A 817 6.06 3.45 -10.36
CA GLY A 817 7.11 2.59 -10.93
C GLY A 817 6.73 1.16 -11.36
N VAL A 818 6.04 1.03 -12.49
CA VAL A 818 6.17 -0.03 -13.51
C VAL A 818 6.07 0.70 -14.85
N MET A 819 7.12 0.68 -15.69
CA MET A 819 7.25 1.63 -16.80
C MET A 819 6.19 1.52 -17.92
N TRP A 820 5.69 2.68 -18.36
CA TRP A 820 5.09 2.93 -19.65
C TRP A 820 6.12 3.50 -20.64
N LEU A 821 6.51 2.67 -21.61
CA LEU A 821 7.05 3.15 -22.87
C LEU A 821 5.94 3.89 -23.64
N LYS A 822 6.15 5.18 -23.94
CA LYS A 822 5.36 5.94 -24.92
C LYS A 822 6.28 6.34 -26.08
N SER A 823 5.92 5.93 -27.29
CA SER A 823 6.71 6.14 -28.51
C SER A 823 6.65 7.59 -29.03
N PRO A 824 7.69 8.10 -29.70
CA PRO A 824 7.70 9.46 -30.24
C PRO A 824 6.93 9.57 -31.57
N ILE A 825 6.00 10.52 -31.66
CA ILE A 825 5.38 10.91 -32.94
C ILE A 825 6.36 11.82 -33.68
N ARG A 826 6.97 11.32 -34.76
CA ARG A 826 7.62 12.18 -35.77
C ARG A 826 6.57 12.63 -36.79
N ARG A 827 6.20 13.91 -36.79
CA ARG A 827 5.57 14.51 -37.98
C ARG A 827 6.64 14.57 -39.09
N LEU A 828 6.41 13.88 -40.20
CA LEU A 828 7.12 14.13 -41.46
C LEU A 828 6.42 15.31 -42.16
N GLY A 829 7.19 16.32 -42.53
CA GLY A 829 6.73 17.45 -43.33
C GLY A 829 7.87 17.87 -44.27
N ASN A 830 7.62 17.79 -45.57
CA ASN A 830 8.59 18.17 -46.60
C ASN A 830 8.69 19.70 -46.73
N GLY A 831 9.84 20.20 -47.15
CA GLY A 831 10.06 21.63 -47.42
C GLY A 831 11.52 21.92 -47.75
N GLU A 832 11.87 21.87 -49.03
CA GLU A 832 13.23 22.15 -49.50
C GLU A 832 13.47 23.64 -49.81
N SER A 833 14.74 24.07 -49.65
CA SER A 833 15.37 25.13 -50.47
C SER A 833 14.91 26.59 -50.26
N PRO A 834 15.62 27.64 -50.80
CA PRO A 834 16.76 27.58 -51.73
C PRO A 834 18.03 28.45 -51.41
N SER A 835 19.13 28.07 -52.08
CA SER A 835 20.29 28.90 -52.51
C SER A 835 21.34 29.34 -51.46
N LYS A 836 22.66 29.24 -51.72
CA LYS A 836 23.41 29.85 -52.85
C LYS A 836 24.75 29.13 -53.18
N ARG A 837 25.06 29.03 -54.49
CA ARG A 837 26.38 29.12 -55.20
C ARG A 837 27.64 28.52 -54.51
N ARG A 838 28.43 27.62 -55.12
CA ARG A 838 29.11 27.74 -56.44
C ARG A 838 29.50 26.35 -57.06
N LYS A 839 29.79 26.35 -58.38
CA LYS A 839 30.49 25.34 -59.22
C LYS A 839 31.99 25.19 -58.83
N PRO A 840 32.80 24.20 -59.32
CA PRO A 840 32.65 23.36 -60.55
C PRO A 840 32.94 21.83 -60.41
N ASP A 841 32.97 20.96 -61.45
CA ASP A 841 32.06 20.79 -62.63
C ASP A 841 32.25 19.47 -63.44
N ASP A 842 33.41 18.79 -63.39
CA ASP A 842 33.79 17.69 -64.32
C ASP A 842 32.83 16.48 -64.46
N GLY A 843 32.73 15.94 -65.69
CA GLY A 843 32.12 14.64 -66.05
C GLY A 843 33.02 13.90 -67.07
N PRO A 844 32.53 13.06 -68.01
CA PRO A 844 31.18 12.49 -68.19
C PRO A 844 31.20 10.95 -68.46
N SER A 845 30.03 10.28 -68.68
CA SER A 845 29.74 9.43 -69.88
C SER A 845 28.54 8.44 -69.78
N ASN A 846 27.74 8.45 -70.85
CA ASN A 846 27.12 7.33 -71.60
C ASN A 846 26.12 6.26 -71.03
N CYS A 847 24.83 6.50 -71.32
CA CYS A 847 23.97 5.67 -72.22
C CYS A 847 23.41 4.27 -71.74
N PRO A 848 22.53 3.53 -72.48
CA PRO A 848 21.06 3.56 -72.23
C PRO A 848 20.34 2.16 -72.38
N VAL A 849 19.04 2.13 -72.80
CA VAL A 849 18.27 0.96 -73.38
C VAL A 849 17.71 -0.08 -72.35
N THR A 850 16.47 -0.62 -72.36
CA THR A 850 15.27 -0.57 -73.25
C THR A 850 13.91 -0.84 -72.53
N SER A 851 12.78 -0.65 -73.26
CA SER A 851 11.37 -1.08 -73.02
C SER A 851 11.10 -2.55 -73.55
N PRO A 852 9.90 -3.24 -73.50
CA PRO A 852 8.51 -2.70 -73.64
C PRO A 852 7.25 -3.46 -73.05
N SER A 853 6.10 -2.75 -73.12
CA SER A 853 4.68 -3.15 -73.41
C SER A 853 3.94 -4.38 -72.82
N ARG A 854 2.73 -4.15 -72.26
CA ARG A 854 1.40 -4.38 -72.91
C ARG A 854 0.18 -3.97 -72.03
N GLN A 855 -1.00 -3.84 -72.65
CA GLN A 855 -2.33 -3.44 -72.10
C GLN A 855 -3.45 -4.10 -72.97
N PRO A 856 -4.78 -3.84 -72.84
CA PRO A 856 -5.58 -2.92 -71.98
C PRO A 856 -6.29 -3.71 -70.84
N SER A 857 -7.52 -3.53 -70.32
CA SER A 857 -8.76 -2.71 -70.52
C SER A 857 -9.63 -2.85 -69.24
N SER A 858 -10.68 -2.08 -68.87
CA SER A 858 -11.35 -0.80 -69.24
C SER A 858 -12.31 -0.44 -68.04
N THR A 859 -13.41 0.35 -68.03
CA THR A 859 -14.28 1.05 -69.02
C THR A 859 -15.09 2.20 -68.33
N SER A 860 -15.83 2.96 -69.14
CA SER A 860 -16.97 3.90 -68.92
C SER A 860 -17.93 3.64 -67.72
N GLU A 861 -18.55 4.57 -66.94
CA GLU A 861 -19.02 6.01 -67.04
C GLU A 861 -20.57 6.09 -66.83
N GLU A 862 -21.26 7.22 -66.52
CA GLU A 862 -20.91 8.66 -66.41
C GLU A 862 -21.17 9.27 -64.99
N ASP A 863 -22.25 10.03 -64.77
CA ASP A 863 -22.36 11.11 -63.74
C ASP A 863 -23.85 11.40 -63.31
N ARG A 864 -24.03 12.29 -62.31
CA ARG A 864 -25.25 13.08 -61.92
C ARG A 864 -26.36 12.38 -61.10
N ALA A 865 -27.05 13.01 -60.14
CA ALA A 865 -26.87 14.19 -59.25
C ALA A 865 -28.01 14.15 -58.15
N VAL A 866 -28.30 15.06 -57.20
CA VAL A 866 -27.80 16.41 -56.81
C VAL A 866 -28.17 16.73 -55.32
N SER A 867 -27.56 17.77 -54.73
CA SER A 867 -27.95 18.60 -53.54
C SER A 867 -28.72 18.07 -52.30
N LEU A 868 -27.99 18.04 -51.17
CA LEU A 868 -28.19 18.84 -49.93
C LEU A 868 -29.51 18.84 -49.09
N GLN A 869 -29.27 18.66 -47.77
CA GLN A 869 -29.86 19.33 -46.59
C GLN A 869 -31.18 18.88 -45.90
N THR A 870 -30.99 18.11 -44.81
CA THR A 870 -31.54 18.29 -43.43
C THR A 870 -33.06 18.38 -43.15
N LEU A 871 -33.57 17.53 -42.23
CA LEU A 871 -34.03 17.92 -40.86
C LEU A 871 -34.75 16.78 -40.06
N ARG A 872 -34.50 16.74 -38.73
CA ARG A 872 -35.39 16.32 -37.60
C ARG A 872 -35.85 14.85 -37.37
N SER A 873 -36.03 14.54 -36.08
CA SER A 873 -36.76 13.40 -35.43
C SER A 873 -38.21 13.83 -35.05
N PRO A 874 -39.08 13.12 -34.24
CA PRO A 874 -38.93 11.99 -33.30
C PRO A 874 -39.73 10.72 -33.78
N PRO A 875 -40.78 10.07 -33.16
CA PRO A 875 -41.57 10.24 -31.91
C PRO A 875 -41.54 9.01 -30.93
N LEU A 876 -42.59 8.77 -30.13
CA LEU A 876 -42.81 7.65 -29.17
C LEU A 876 -44.34 7.34 -28.99
N PHE A 877 -44.68 6.24 -28.27
CA PHE A 877 -45.87 5.97 -27.40
C PHE A 877 -47.01 4.97 -27.79
N SER A 878 -47.60 4.40 -26.71
CA SER A 878 -48.92 3.71 -26.54
C SER A 878 -49.08 2.24 -27.02
N SER A 879 -50.03 1.39 -26.53
CA SER A 879 -50.59 1.17 -25.16
C SER A 879 -51.43 -0.14 -25.06
N LEU A 880 -51.73 -0.59 -23.82
CA LEU A 880 -52.69 -1.63 -23.32
C LEU A 880 -54.01 -1.89 -24.12
N PRO A 881 -54.74 -3.04 -24.00
CA PRO A 881 -55.46 -3.46 -22.77
C PRO A 881 -55.72 -5.03 -22.60
N PRO A 882 -56.79 -5.62 -21.94
CA PRO A 882 -56.57 -6.63 -20.87
C PRO A 882 -57.58 -7.83 -20.69
N GLN A 883 -57.45 -8.56 -19.56
CA GLN A 883 -58.47 -9.34 -18.78
C GLN A 883 -58.95 -10.78 -19.14
N SER A 884 -59.50 -11.44 -18.08
CA SER A 884 -60.27 -12.71 -17.96
C SER A 884 -59.53 -14.04 -17.63
N SER A 885 -60.19 -15.06 -17.04
CA SER A 885 -60.48 -15.17 -15.58
C SER A 885 -61.03 -16.56 -15.12
N MET A 886 -60.58 -17.06 -13.94
CA MET A 886 -61.10 -18.23 -13.17
C MET A 886 -61.03 -19.62 -13.88
N ALA A 887 -61.18 -20.78 -13.24
CA ALA A 887 -61.35 -21.23 -11.83
C ALA A 887 -60.34 -22.40 -11.56
N ILE A 888 -59.87 -22.80 -10.36
CA ILE A 888 -60.42 -23.04 -9.01
C ILE A 888 -61.32 -24.29 -8.87
N THR A 889 -60.73 -25.41 -8.44
CA THR A 889 -61.26 -26.41 -7.47
C THR A 889 -60.06 -27.26 -6.96
N GLN A 890 -59.67 -27.27 -5.67
CA GLN A 890 -60.26 -27.93 -4.46
C GLN A 890 -59.78 -29.40 -4.28
N LEU A 891 -59.48 -29.97 -3.09
CA LEU A 891 -59.44 -29.54 -1.66
C LEU A 891 -58.04 -29.92 -1.04
N ARG A 892 -57.55 -29.52 0.15
CA ARG A 892 -58.11 -29.26 1.52
C ARG A 892 -58.69 -30.53 2.19
N PRO A 893 -58.87 -30.62 3.55
CA PRO A 893 -58.62 -29.68 4.66
C PRO A 893 -57.12 -29.68 5.12
N ALA A 894 -56.63 -29.40 6.35
CA ALA A 894 -57.22 -29.10 7.67
C ALA A 894 -56.30 -28.25 8.60
N LYS A 895 -56.89 -27.72 9.69
CA LYS A 895 -56.29 -27.24 10.96
C LYS A 895 -57.41 -27.18 12.02
N ARG A 896 -57.12 -27.50 13.29
CA ARG A 896 -57.82 -27.05 14.53
C ARG A 896 -56.90 -27.36 15.73
N LEU A 897 -56.90 -26.70 16.89
CA LEU A 897 -57.30 -25.37 17.41
C LEU A 897 -56.37 -25.16 18.65
N LEU A 898 -55.96 -23.96 19.09
CA LEU A 898 -56.73 -22.94 19.82
C LEU A 898 -55.91 -21.63 19.91
N THR A 899 -56.53 -20.55 20.41
CA THR A 899 -55.91 -19.25 20.76
C THR A 899 -56.13 -18.94 22.26
N PRO A 900 -55.84 -17.71 22.74
CA PRO A 900 -54.54 -17.13 23.01
C PRO A 900 -54.25 -17.05 24.53
N ILE A 901 -53.12 -16.45 24.94
CA ILE A 901 -52.92 -16.00 26.34
C ILE A 901 -52.72 -14.48 26.37
N ASP A 902 -53.41 -13.84 27.30
CA ASP A 902 -53.47 -12.41 27.55
C ASP A 902 -52.26 -11.91 28.36
N TRP A 903 -51.89 -10.63 28.17
CA TRP A 903 -50.84 -9.93 28.91
C TRP A 903 -51.38 -8.76 29.75
N SER A 904 -52.70 -8.60 29.86
CA SER A 904 -53.36 -7.52 30.61
C SER A 904 -53.57 -7.83 32.11
N CYS A 905 -52.48 -8.07 32.84
CA CYS A 905 -52.47 -8.02 34.32
C CYS A 905 -51.22 -7.30 34.84
N PHE A 906 -51.43 -6.39 35.80
CA PHE A 906 -50.47 -5.36 36.20
C PHE A 906 -49.73 -5.66 37.52
N THR A 907 -48.85 -4.73 37.89
CA THR A 907 -48.35 -4.40 39.24
C THR A 907 -47.17 -5.16 39.86
N ILE A 908 -46.45 -4.38 40.67
CA ILE A 908 -45.16 -4.62 41.35
C ILE A 908 -45.48 -4.75 42.86
N PRO A 909 -44.85 -5.68 43.61
CA PRO A 909 -43.93 -5.21 44.67
C PRO A 909 -42.70 -6.10 44.93
N LEU A 910 -41.76 -5.54 45.71
CA LEU A 910 -40.57 -6.23 46.22
C LEU A 910 -40.91 -7.21 47.35
N THR A 911 -40.11 -8.28 47.55
CA THR A 911 -39.56 -8.69 48.87
C THR A 911 -38.57 -9.86 48.77
N ASN A 912 -37.65 -9.95 49.73
CA ASN A 912 -37.00 -11.21 50.17
C ASN A 912 -37.73 -11.67 51.45
N PRO A 913 -37.99 -12.98 51.65
CA PRO A 913 -37.22 -13.75 52.66
C PRO A 913 -36.92 -15.21 52.21
N VAL A 914 -35.74 -15.82 52.44
CA VAL A 914 -35.17 -16.46 53.67
C VAL A 914 -35.65 -17.92 53.96
N MET A 915 -34.66 -18.83 54.16
CA MET A 915 -34.66 -20.16 54.83
C MET A 915 -35.32 -21.44 54.24
N SER A 916 -34.43 -22.44 54.01
CA SER A 916 -34.56 -23.87 54.44
C SER A 916 -35.59 -24.78 53.71
N ALA A 917 -35.57 -26.13 53.80
CA ALA A 917 -34.75 -27.12 54.53
C ALA A 917 -34.73 -28.47 53.73
N VAL A 918 -33.64 -29.26 53.57
CA VAL A 918 -33.02 -30.29 54.48
C VAL A 918 -33.37 -31.77 54.13
N VAL A 919 -32.37 -32.69 54.26
CA VAL A 919 -32.46 -34.19 54.25
C VAL A 919 -32.76 -34.87 52.89
N SER A 920 -32.24 -36.05 52.49
CA SER A 920 -31.45 -37.14 53.15
C SER A 920 -30.06 -37.36 52.50
N HIS A 921 -28.96 -37.87 53.11
CA HIS A 921 -28.68 -38.92 54.12
C HIS A 921 -28.74 -40.39 53.64
N LYS A 922 -27.93 -41.34 54.17
CA LYS A 922 -26.84 -41.28 55.19
C LYS A 922 -25.46 -41.37 54.48
N LYS A 923 -24.29 -41.87 54.94
CA LYS A 923 -23.69 -42.52 56.16
C LYS A 923 -22.15 -42.30 56.03
N LEU A 924 -21.25 -42.33 57.02
CA LEU A 924 -21.32 -42.54 58.48
C LEU A 924 -21.25 -41.17 59.22
N GLY A 925 -20.37 -40.78 60.17
CA GLY A 925 -19.18 -41.36 60.84
C GLY A 925 -17.85 -41.18 60.07
N GLN A 926 -16.67 -41.00 60.70
CA GLN A 926 -16.26 -40.81 62.11
C GLN A 926 -14.98 -39.91 62.14
N GLY A 927 -14.46 -39.36 63.25
CA GLY A 927 -14.84 -39.33 64.67
C GLY A 927 -13.73 -38.67 65.54
N GLY A 928 -14.02 -38.31 66.79
CA GLY A 928 -13.11 -37.59 67.73
C GLY A 928 -13.16 -36.05 67.59
N ASN A 929 -13.79 -35.29 68.50
CA ASN A 929 -13.34 -34.86 69.86
C ASN A 929 -12.20 -33.81 69.81
N ILE A 930 -12.17 -32.67 70.54
CA ILE A 930 -12.99 -32.10 71.66
C ILE A 930 -12.58 -30.58 71.83
N VAL A 931 -13.31 -29.57 72.39
CA VAL A 931 -14.71 -29.45 72.90
C VAL A 931 -15.32 -28.01 72.97
N GLN A 932 -14.61 -26.96 73.43
CA GLN A 932 -15.18 -25.63 73.86
C GLN A 932 -14.21 -24.45 73.63
N GLY A 933 -14.58 -23.16 73.63
CA GLY A 933 -15.91 -22.51 73.69
C GLY A 933 -15.89 -21.07 74.29
N ARG A 934 -16.83 -20.17 73.89
CA ARG A 934 -17.04 -18.76 74.35
C ARG A 934 -15.89 -17.77 74.03
N GLY A 935 -16.08 -16.44 73.91
CA GLY A 935 -17.30 -15.62 73.82
C GLY A 935 -17.00 -14.10 74.01
N ARG A 936 -17.95 -13.22 73.62
CA ARG A 936 -18.01 -11.74 73.82
C ARG A 936 -16.99 -10.85 73.06
N GLY A 937 -17.46 -9.65 72.66
CA GLY A 937 -16.64 -8.44 72.41
C GLY A 937 -16.83 -7.44 73.57
N PRO A 938 -16.73 -6.10 73.39
CA PRO A 938 -16.45 -5.31 72.18
C PRO A 938 -15.24 -4.35 72.32
N GLY A 939 -14.92 -3.54 71.31
CA GLY A 939 -13.94 -2.44 71.43
C GLY A 939 -13.83 -1.52 70.20
N LYS A 940 -13.75 -0.20 70.41
CA LYS A 940 -13.54 0.82 69.36
C LYS A 940 -12.08 1.28 69.36
N GLY A 941 -11.43 1.44 68.20
CA GLY A 941 -10.08 2.00 68.11
C GLY A 941 -9.64 2.36 66.67
N LYS A 942 -9.12 3.58 66.46
CA LYS A 942 -8.64 4.07 65.16
C LYS A 942 -7.19 3.63 64.92
N VAL A 943 -6.87 3.06 63.75
CA VAL A 943 -5.47 2.94 63.26
C VAL A 943 -5.37 3.31 61.78
N LYS A 944 -4.27 3.96 61.40
CA LYS A 944 -3.99 4.49 60.06
C LYS A 944 -3.72 3.35 59.06
N GLY A 945 -4.36 3.39 57.88
CA GLY A 945 -4.12 2.42 56.81
C GLY A 945 -2.72 2.55 56.19
N LYS A 946 -1.87 1.54 56.38
CA LYS A 946 -0.58 1.42 55.66
C LYS A 946 -0.83 0.92 54.23
N LYS A 947 -0.20 1.56 53.24
CA LYS A 947 -0.27 1.13 51.83
C LYS A 947 0.42 -0.23 51.65
N ALA A 948 -0.18 -1.12 50.87
CA ALA A 948 0.45 -2.38 50.48
C ALA A 948 1.66 -2.12 49.55
N LEU A 949 2.77 -2.84 49.79
CA LEU A 949 3.98 -2.74 48.97
C LEU A 949 3.81 -3.43 47.61
N SER A 950 4.46 -2.87 46.58
CA SER A 950 4.33 -3.36 45.20
C SER A 950 5.05 -4.70 44.97
N LEU A 951 4.65 -5.41 43.91
CA LEU A 951 5.16 -6.75 43.57
C LEU A 951 6.70 -6.82 43.42
N ARG A 952 7.35 -5.73 42.96
CA ARG A 952 8.81 -5.61 42.86
C ARG A 952 9.53 -5.81 44.22
N SER A 953 8.89 -5.44 45.33
CA SER A 953 9.45 -5.62 46.68
C SER A 953 9.40 -7.09 47.16
N ARG A 954 8.52 -7.93 46.60
CA ARG A 954 8.44 -9.36 46.93
C ARG A 954 9.44 -10.20 46.13
N ILE A 955 9.70 -9.83 44.87
CA ILE A 955 10.58 -10.61 43.98
C ILE A 955 12.06 -10.55 44.42
N LYS A 956 12.53 -9.42 44.98
CA LYS A 956 13.88 -9.29 45.56
C LYS A 956 14.15 -10.14 46.82
N LEU A 957 13.15 -10.87 47.33
CA LEU A 957 13.25 -11.70 48.54
C LEU A 957 13.31 -13.22 48.25
N VAL A 958 13.13 -13.64 46.99
CA VAL A 958 13.15 -15.07 46.61
C VAL A 958 14.52 -15.51 46.06
N THR A 959 15.25 -14.61 45.39
CA THR A 959 16.56 -14.89 44.76
C THR A 959 17.75 -14.89 45.74
N LYS A 960 17.52 -15.16 47.03
CA LYS A 960 18.58 -15.21 48.06
C LYS A 960 18.51 -16.45 48.98
N GLY A 961 17.81 -17.51 48.55
CA GLY A 961 17.40 -18.64 49.39
C GLY A 961 17.64 -20.06 48.83
N ILE A 962 18.59 -20.27 47.91
CA ILE A 962 19.00 -21.62 47.49
C ILE A 962 20.53 -21.72 47.50
N ARG A 963 21.10 -22.17 48.64
CA ARG A 963 22.52 -22.61 48.71
C ARG A 963 22.84 -23.45 49.98
N ALA A 964 22.10 -24.54 50.24
CA ALA A 964 22.48 -25.49 51.29
C ALA A 964 21.92 -26.92 51.11
N ARG A 965 22.84 -27.84 50.72
CA ARG A 965 22.88 -29.29 51.01
C ARG A 965 21.85 -30.26 50.40
N SER A 966 22.38 -31.47 50.15
CA SER A 966 21.76 -32.72 49.68
C SER A 966 20.74 -32.56 48.54
#